data_AF-A0A2E1MFU0-F1
#
_entry.id   AF-A0A2E1MFU0-F1
#
_cell.length_a   1.000
_cell.length_b   1.000
_cell.length_c   1.000
_cell.angle_alpha   90.00
_cell.angle_beta   90.00
_cell.angle_gamma   90.00
#
_symmetry.space_group_name_H-M   'P 1'
#
loop_
_entity.id
_entity.type
_entity.pdbx_description
1 polymer ?
#
loop_
_entity_poly.entity_id
_entity_poly.type
_entity_poly.pdbx_seq_one_letter_code
_entity_poly.pdbx_strand_id
1 'polypeptide(L)'
;MNILKIVFTILLNLSFNQNSLNVDLLFNYDYEYGVNDIWGYQTNDNREFAIVGTESGTSIIEILDNTVIERGFIEGGPSTWRDIKSYGEYIYIGTENSNGGVQIVSMQDPDNPILVNTFTRVGNSHNLLIDNGYLYIMGASDVGYLIIASLEDPQNPEQIGIWNEEYLHDICINQNILYGCGIYSGVMFAIDISDPQNPNTINYWTDVPSAHACWTTDDGNYVLTASERESGHIMIWDVNDLENVNLISEWTPLGAEWDSAHNIFIRDQYAYISYYRFGLQIIDITNINQPLLAGYYDTFLNDEDGGLYSGAWGVFPFQQSCNIYISDRSSGLYVVDFNGCNESDLLDPMPPSNLNIYSNYETPNSVQINWTNPEQLYDGTSLDNFLIKIYRNEELIQEVNYVSSYNDSGLIDGNYYKYDLLTLDLNTDSLSNTISSTVYSGGSPFPSPPMNFSVNVVENGMELSWVNPNTQSDNSYLDDLKSVRVFRNDSFIFEQNGVNNMEMSFIDNPLEGYFYKYSIVSIDNEEPENLSEFSEEINIFYGPDIEYLIWEPSSNSSFSGLEIKNDLDYFNKNAFLSNNLLSFGNLEDNNFKAIFVINGIWPNNHIFSDSEKLVLSNYLESGGKIYLEDADIWYNDFDNQLSNYFNCIGSDDGNGDVTNLVGISGTFASGFLTNYNGENNSIDRLLFSSSAFPIINNDNPIYTVMVANDNDDYRTIASTVEYGGFENIFARRAFLETMLYFFENGGHPDWLIGDSNQDDVIDILDIILIVDYVLTIIIPEPIEYWLSNVNKDDEINLLDVMFLIELILN
;
A
#
# COMPACT_ATOMS: atom_id res chain seq x y z
N MET A 1 -98.91 9.05 25.01
CA MET A 1 -98.57 7.83 25.77
C MET A 1 -97.59 7.04 24.91
N ASN A 2 -96.29 7.15 25.20
CA ASN A 2 -95.26 6.17 24.85
C ASN A 2 -93.97 6.62 25.53
N ILE A 3 -93.48 5.75 26.41
CA ILE A 3 -92.38 5.97 27.33
C ILE A 3 -91.08 5.61 26.61
N LEU A 4 -90.19 6.58 26.53
CA LEU A 4 -88.77 6.39 26.24
C LEU A 4 -88.17 5.57 27.40
N LYS A 5 -87.68 4.36 27.12
CA LYS A 5 -86.75 3.64 28.00
C LYS A 5 -85.40 3.60 27.29
N ILE A 6 -84.53 4.51 27.69
CA ILE A 6 -83.10 4.49 27.39
C ILE A 6 -82.50 3.37 28.26
N VAL A 7 -81.96 2.34 27.63
CA VAL A 7 -81.12 1.33 28.29
C VAL A 7 -79.68 1.68 27.92
N PHE A 8 -78.94 2.15 28.92
CA PHE A 8 -77.49 2.30 28.88
C PHE A 8 -76.86 0.90 28.73
N THR A 9 -76.21 0.64 27.61
CA THR A 9 -75.28 -0.49 27.49
C THR A 9 -73.90 0.11 27.63
N ILE A 10 -73.26 -0.12 28.77
CA ILE A 10 -71.86 0.21 29.01
C ILE A 10 -71.07 -0.78 28.14
N LEU A 11 -70.57 -0.31 27.00
CA LEU A 11 -69.44 -0.93 26.31
C LEU A 11 -68.21 -0.55 27.11
N LEU A 12 -67.67 -1.50 27.89
CA LEU A 12 -66.28 -1.43 28.32
C LEU A 12 -65.43 -1.52 27.03
N ASN A 13 -64.87 -0.40 26.60
CA ASN A 13 -63.68 -0.43 25.76
C ASN A 13 -62.54 -0.93 26.66
N LEU A 14 -62.18 -2.20 26.50
CA LEU A 14 -60.86 -2.68 26.91
C LEU A 14 -59.87 -2.09 25.90
N SER A 15 -59.29 -0.94 26.22
CA SER A 15 -58.06 -0.49 25.59
C SER A 15 -56.97 -1.47 26.01
N PHE A 16 -56.41 -2.22 25.07
CA PHE A 16 -55.12 -2.87 25.28
C PHE A 16 -54.11 -1.74 25.46
N ASN A 17 -53.60 -1.58 26.69
CA ASN A 17 -52.49 -0.67 26.95
C ASN A 17 -51.21 -1.39 26.54
N GLN A 18 -50.33 -0.72 25.78
CA GLN A 18 -48.93 -1.14 25.66
C GLN A 18 -48.33 -1.22 27.07
N ASN A 19 -47.59 -2.29 27.36
CA ASN A 19 -46.98 -2.46 28.68
C ASN A 19 -45.68 -1.66 28.74
N SER A 20 -45.47 -0.95 29.85
CA SER A 20 -44.19 -0.28 30.12
C SER A 20 -43.88 -0.28 31.61
N LEU A 21 -42.60 -0.09 31.93
CA LEU A 21 -42.08 0.13 33.28
C LEU A 21 -41.05 1.25 33.22
N ASN A 22 -41.27 2.32 33.99
CA ASN A 22 -40.38 3.49 34.08
C ASN A 22 -40.03 4.15 32.73
N VAL A 23 -40.74 3.78 31.65
CA VAL A 23 -40.54 4.32 30.31
C VAL A 23 -41.88 4.84 29.82
N ASP A 24 -41.90 6.10 29.42
CA ASP A 24 -43.08 6.82 28.97
C ASP A 24 -43.01 7.06 27.45
N LEU A 25 -44.13 6.87 26.75
CA LEU A 25 -44.22 7.15 25.32
C LEU A 25 -44.35 8.66 25.09
N LEU A 26 -43.47 9.22 24.26
CA LEU A 26 -43.57 10.61 23.82
C LEU A 26 -44.25 10.71 22.45
N PHE A 27 -43.77 9.90 21.50
CA PHE A 27 -44.24 9.94 20.11
C PHE A 27 -44.24 8.55 19.46
N ASN A 28 -45.14 8.34 18.52
CA ASN A 28 -45.10 7.21 17.59
C ASN A 28 -45.40 7.70 16.17
N TYR A 29 -44.55 7.31 15.23
CA TYR A 29 -44.66 7.64 13.81
C TYR A 29 -44.80 6.35 13.00
N ASP A 30 -45.98 6.16 12.42
CA ASP A 30 -46.27 5.03 11.55
C ASP A 30 -45.64 5.20 10.16
N TYR A 31 -45.09 4.13 9.61
CA TYR A 31 -44.60 4.05 8.23
C TYR A 31 -45.54 3.21 7.37
N GLU A 32 -45.64 3.53 6.08
CA GLU A 32 -46.44 2.74 5.11
C GLU A 32 -45.78 1.37 4.81
N TYR A 33 -44.46 1.28 4.98
CA TYR A 33 -43.64 0.09 4.76
C TYR A 33 -42.87 -0.28 6.04
N GLY A 34 -42.33 -1.49 6.11
CA GLY A 34 -41.50 -1.92 7.23
C GLY A 34 -40.26 -1.05 7.39
N VAL A 35 -39.91 -0.75 8.64
CA VAL A 35 -38.66 -0.09 9.02
C VAL A 35 -37.62 -1.12 9.49
N ASN A 36 -36.35 -0.74 9.43
CA ASN A 36 -35.23 -1.52 9.92
C ASN A 36 -34.43 -0.71 10.94
N ASP A 37 -33.10 -0.61 10.84
CA ASP A 37 -32.29 -0.01 11.90
C ASP A 37 -32.56 1.49 12.12
N ILE A 38 -32.11 1.98 13.27
CA ILE A 38 -32.36 3.34 13.76
C ILE A 38 -31.07 3.95 14.32
N TRP A 39 -30.84 5.22 14.02
CA TRP A 39 -29.77 6.00 14.63
C TRP A 39 -30.26 7.38 15.05
N GLY A 40 -29.52 8.04 15.94
CA GLY A 40 -29.75 9.42 16.30
C GLY A 40 -28.69 10.35 15.71
N TYR A 41 -29.12 11.54 15.30
CA TYR A 41 -28.23 12.63 14.89
C TYR A 41 -28.59 13.89 15.68
N GLN A 42 -27.58 14.65 16.09
CA GLN A 42 -27.75 15.92 16.77
C GLN A 42 -26.95 16.99 16.01
N THR A 43 -27.57 18.14 15.77
CA THR A 43 -26.90 19.29 15.17
C THR A 43 -26.14 20.11 16.23
N ASN A 44 -25.23 20.98 15.79
CA ASN A 44 -24.50 21.90 16.67
C ASN A 44 -25.41 22.90 17.41
N ASP A 45 -26.64 23.13 16.93
CA ASP A 45 -27.68 23.93 17.58
C ASP A 45 -28.68 23.08 18.39
N ASN A 46 -28.28 21.87 18.78
CA ASN A 46 -29.01 20.92 19.64
C ASN A 46 -30.37 20.44 19.09
N ARG A 47 -30.57 20.46 17.78
CA ARG A 47 -31.75 19.82 17.16
C ARG A 47 -31.51 18.33 17.08
N GLU A 48 -32.49 17.53 17.48
CA GLU A 48 -32.40 16.07 17.48
C GLU A 48 -33.16 15.44 16.31
N PHE A 49 -32.56 14.41 15.72
CA PHE A 49 -33.11 13.70 14.58
C PHE A 49 -33.02 12.19 14.79
N ALA A 50 -34.12 11.50 14.50
CA ALA A 50 -34.17 10.06 14.33
C ALA A 50 -33.95 9.72 12.85
N ILE A 51 -32.95 8.89 12.57
CA ILE A 51 -32.59 8.47 11.22
C ILE A 51 -33.03 7.03 11.04
N VAL A 52 -34.13 6.84 10.31
CA VAL A 52 -34.88 5.58 10.30
C VAL A 52 -34.68 4.90 8.95
N GLY A 53 -34.07 3.72 8.95
CA GLY A 53 -33.97 2.92 7.75
C GLY A 53 -35.32 2.29 7.37
N THR A 54 -35.59 2.24 6.07
CA THR A 54 -36.82 1.67 5.49
C THR A 54 -36.47 0.71 4.34
N GLU A 55 -37.44 -0.05 3.85
CA GLU A 55 -37.23 -0.94 2.71
C GLU A 55 -36.71 -0.24 1.44
N SER A 56 -37.06 1.03 1.22
CA SER A 56 -36.75 1.78 -0.01
C SER A 56 -35.81 2.97 0.16
N GLY A 57 -35.25 3.17 1.36
CA GLY A 57 -34.39 4.32 1.65
C GLY A 57 -34.30 4.61 3.14
N THR A 58 -33.89 5.82 3.49
CA THR A 58 -33.74 6.26 4.88
C THR A 58 -34.50 7.56 5.11
N SER A 59 -35.38 7.56 6.10
CA SER A 59 -36.15 8.73 6.54
C SER A 59 -35.38 9.51 7.60
N ILE A 60 -35.39 10.84 7.50
CA ILE A 60 -34.72 11.76 8.42
C ILE A 60 -35.80 12.56 9.13
N ILE A 61 -36.05 12.18 10.39
CA ILE A 61 -37.15 12.69 11.20
C ILE A 61 -36.59 13.62 12.27
N GLU A 62 -36.97 14.89 12.26
CA GLU A 62 -36.69 15.81 13.37
C GLU A 62 -37.66 15.57 14.52
N ILE A 63 -37.13 15.55 15.75
CA ILE A 63 -37.90 15.40 16.98
C ILE A 63 -38.08 16.79 17.62
N LEU A 64 -39.32 17.19 17.83
CA LEU A 64 -39.71 18.43 18.50
C LEU A 64 -40.55 18.09 19.74
N ASP A 65 -40.63 19.01 20.70
CA ASP A 65 -41.31 18.81 22.00
C ASP A 65 -42.70 18.17 21.94
N ASN A 66 -43.46 18.39 20.87
CA ASN A 66 -44.85 17.93 20.76
C ASN A 66 -45.19 17.25 19.41
N THR A 67 -44.21 17.08 18.52
CA THR A 67 -44.44 16.49 17.19
C THR A 67 -43.12 16.04 16.58
N VAL A 68 -43.19 15.20 15.56
CA VAL A 68 -42.04 14.94 14.68
C VAL A 68 -42.32 15.45 13.27
N ILE A 69 -41.26 15.71 12.51
CA ILE A 69 -41.34 16.18 11.12
C ILE A 69 -40.31 15.43 10.28
N GLU A 70 -40.74 14.79 9.19
CA GLU A 70 -39.81 14.28 8.18
C GLU A 70 -39.19 15.44 7.40
N ARG A 71 -37.88 15.64 7.57
CA ARG A 71 -37.09 16.68 6.89
C ARG A 71 -36.51 16.21 5.57
N GLY A 72 -36.33 14.91 5.40
CA GLY A 72 -35.93 14.33 4.12
C GLY A 72 -36.09 12.83 4.07
N PHE A 73 -36.07 12.32 2.84
CA PHE A 73 -36.03 10.89 2.56
C PHE A 73 -34.94 10.63 1.52
N ILE A 74 -33.96 9.83 1.89
CA ILE A 74 -32.83 9.47 1.04
C ILE A 74 -33.16 8.14 0.37
N GLU A 75 -33.45 8.18 -0.93
CA GLU A 75 -33.79 6.99 -1.70
C GLU A 75 -32.64 5.98 -1.74
N GLY A 76 -32.97 4.70 -1.66
CA GLY A 76 -32.03 3.58 -1.80
C GLY A 76 -32.65 2.41 -2.55
N GLY A 77 -31.81 1.47 -3.02
CA GLY A 77 -32.30 0.21 -3.59
C GLY A 77 -33.10 -0.61 -2.56
N PRO A 78 -34.03 -1.48 -3.00
CA PRO A 78 -34.85 -2.27 -2.08
C PRO A 78 -33.98 -3.18 -1.20
N SER A 79 -34.13 -3.06 0.12
CA SER A 79 -33.45 -3.90 1.11
C SER A 79 -34.17 -3.82 2.46
N THR A 80 -34.42 -4.95 3.10
CA THR A 80 -34.92 -4.98 4.49
C THR A 80 -33.83 -4.72 5.53
N TRP A 81 -32.58 -4.57 5.11
CA TRP A 81 -31.42 -4.28 5.98
C TRP A 81 -30.73 -3.00 5.56
N ARG A 82 -30.67 -2.08 6.52
CA ARG A 82 -29.81 -0.90 6.54
C ARG A 82 -29.24 -0.78 7.93
N ASP A 83 -28.07 -0.17 8.01
CA ASP A 83 -27.49 0.27 9.27
C ASP A 83 -27.02 1.71 9.08
N ILE A 84 -27.16 2.51 10.13
CA ILE A 84 -26.93 3.95 10.06
C ILE A 84 -25.94 4.37 11.16
N LYS A 85 -24.97 5.22 10.79
CA LYS A 85 -24.05 5.89 11.72
C LYS A 85 -23.85 7.35 11.32
N SER A 86 -23.39 8.20 12.23
CA SER A 86 -23.14 9.62 11.99
C SER A 86 -21.72 10.02 12.38
N TYR A 87 -21.11 10.93 11.62
CA TYR A 87 -19.80 11.52 11.94
C TYR A 87 -19.72 12.96 11.44
N GLY A 88 -19.48 13.90 12.35
CA GLY A 88 -19.57 15.33 12.05
C GLY A 88 -20.95 15.68 11.49
N GLU A 89 -20.97 16.39 10.36
CA GLU A 89 -22.21 16.78 9.66
C GLU A 89 -22.64 15.75 8.59
N TYR A 90 -22.27 14.47 8.74
CA TYR A 90 -22.57 13.42 7.77
C TYR A 90 -23.23 12.20 8.42
N ILE A 91 -24.13 11.58 7.65
CA ILE A 91 -24.77 10.30 7.97
C ILE A 91 -24.31 9.26 6.93
N TYR A 92 -23.93 8.09 7.40
CA TYR A 92 -23.48 6.94 6.62
C TYR A 92 -24.54 5.86 6.72
N ILE A 93 -24.97 5.34 5.58
CA ILE A 93 -26.06 4.37 5.50
C ILE A 93 -25.56 3.16 4.72
N GLY A 94 -25.35 2.06 5.43
CA GLY A 94 -25.05 0.75 4.86
C GLY A 94 -26.32 0.03 4.42
N THR A 95 -26.19 -0.94 3.52
CA THR A 95 -27.33 -1.77 3.10
C THR A 95 -26.90 -3.09 2.50
N GLU A 96 -27.72 -4.14 2.70
CA GLU A 96 -27.51 -5.43 2.04
C GLU A 96 -27.94 -5.47 0.57
N ASN A 97 -28.37 -4.34 0.00
CA ASN A 97 -28.52 -4.26 -1.45
C ASN A 97 -27.14 -4.38 -2.11
N SER A 98 -26.94 -5.36 -3.00
CA SER A 98 -25.63 -5.68 -3.61
C SER A 98 -24.99 -4.56 -4.44
N ASN A 99 -25.72 -3.49 -4.76
CA ASN A 99 -25.20 -2.31 -5.45
C ASN A 99 -25.49 -1.03 -4.65
N GLY A 100 -25.70 -1.15 -3.35
CA GLY A 100 -26.07 -0.05 -2.48
C GLY A 100 -24.87 0.78 -2.02
N GLY A 101 -23.71 0.14 -1.83
CA GLY A 101 -22.56 0.76 -1.19
C GLY A 101 -22.89 1.29 0.21
N VAL A 102 -22.10 2.27 0.67
CA VAL A 102 -22.45 3.07 1.84
C VAL A 102 -22.80 4.48 1.39
N GLN A 103 -24.08 4.85 1.50
CA GLN A 103 -24.56 6.19 1.13
C GLN A 103 -24.08 7.22 2.16
N ILE A 104 -23.63 8.38 1.69
CA ILE A 104 -23.10 9.46 2.53
C ILE A 104 -23.98 10.70 2.33
N VAL A 105 -24.67 11.08 3.38
CA VAL A 105 -25.69 12.13 3.39
C VAL A 105 -25.16 13.31 4.19
N SER A 106 -25.20 14.50 3.61
CA SER A 106 -24.83 15.73 4.30
C SER A 106 -26.00 16.28 5.11
N MET A 107 -25.70 16.64 6.36
CA MET A 107 -26.57 17.31 7.32
C MET A 107 -26.16 18.77 7.56
N GLN A 108 -25.36 19.37 6.64
CA GLN A 108 -25.01 20.80 6.68
C GLN A 108 -26.25 21.71 6.66
N ASP A 109 -27.27 21.31 5.89
CA ASP A 109 -28.62 21.88 5.97
C ASP A 109 -29.58 20.79 6.47
N PRO A 110 -29.80 20.69 7.80
CA PRO A 110 -30.62 19.64 8.39
C PRO A 110 -32.11 19.76 8.04
N ASP A 111 -32.56 20.90 7.52
CA ASP A 111 -33.91 21.06 6.99
C ASP A 111 -34.07 20.51 5.57
N ASN A 112 -32.96 20.24 4.87
CA ASN A 112 -32.91 19.67 3.54
C ASN A 112 -31.66 18.76 3.37
N PRO A 113 -31.64 17.59 4.02
CA PRO A 113 -30.52 16.66 3.94
C PRO A 113 -30.39 16.09 2.52
N ILE A 114 -29.15 15.96 2.04
CA ILE A 114 -28.87 15.54 0.66
C ILE A 114 -27.84 14.42 0.61
N LEU A 115 -28.05 13.44 -0.27
CA LEU A 115 -27.03 12.45 -0.63
C LEU A 115 -25.89 13.17 -1.37
N VAL A 116 -24.70 13.21 -0.80
CA VAL A 116 -23.52 13.88 -1.37
C VAL A 116 -22.55 12.91 -2.02
N ASN A 117 -22.52 11.66 -1.56
CA ASN A 117 -21.64 10.63 -2.12
C ASN A 117 -22.16 9.22 -1.82
N THR A 118 -21.54 8.21 -2.41
CA THR A 118 -21.73 6.80 -2.06
C THR A 118 -20.38 6.10 -2.14
N PHE A 119 -19.94 5.52 -1.03
CA PHE A 119 -18.72 4.73 -0.96
C PHE A 119 -18.97 3.37 -1.63
N THR A 120 -18.35 3.18 -2.79
CA THR A 120 -18.61 2.07 -3.73
C THR A 120 -17.53 0.99 -3.72
N ARG A 121 -16.57 1.06 -2.78
CA ARG A 121 -15.59 -0.01 -2.58
C ARG A 121 -16.22 -1.30 -2.05
N VAL A 122 -17.45 -1.23 -1.53
CA VAL A 122 -18.29 -2.37 -1.16
C VAL A 122 -19.57 -2.33 -1.99
N GLY A 123 -20.07 -3.50 -2.39
CA GLY A 123 -21.40 -3.61 -3.01
C GLY A 123 -22.51 -3.53 -1.96
N ASN A 124 -22.31 -4.19 -0.82
CA ASN A 124 -23.24 -4.27 0.29
C ASN A 124 -22.54 -4.19 1.65
N SER A 125 -23.29 -3.91 2.71
CA SER A 125 -22.83 -4.04 4.10
C SER A 125 -24.00 -4.44 5.00
N HIS A 126 -23.70 -5.21 6.05
CA HIS A 126 -24.70 -5.61 7.05
C HIS A 126 -24.84 -4.56 8.15
N ASN A 127 -23.70 -4.08 8.66
CA ASN A 127 -23.64 -3.16 9.79
C ASN A 127 -22.44 -2.20 9.60
N LEU A 128 -22.46 -1.05 10.29
CA LEU A 128 -21.42 -0.04 10.31
C LEU A 128 -21.09 0.35 11.76
N LEU A 129 -19.86 0.78 12.02
CA LEU A 129 -19.48 1.48 13.23
C LEU A 129 -18.56 2.64 12.85
N ILE A 130 -18.63 3.76 13.58
CA ILE A 130 -17.66 4.84 13.45
C ILE A 130 -17.01 5.06 14.81
N ASP A 131 -15.68 5.05 14.84
CA ASP A 131 -14.88 5.36 16.03
C ASP A 131 -13.56 6.02 15.62
N ASN A 132 -13.11 7.01 16.40
CA ASN A 132 -11.82 7.70 16.22
C ASN A 132 -11.50 8.15 14.78
N GLY A 133 -12.51 8.59 14.03
CA GLY A 133 -12.34 9.07 12.65
C GLY A 133 -12.23 7.96 11.61
N TYR A 134 -12.59 6.72 11.94
CA TYR A 134 -12.64 5.59 11.01
C TYR A 134 -14.05 5.02 10.91
N LEU A 135 -14.45 4.67 9.69
CA LEU A 135 -15.65 3.92 9.36
C LEU A 135 -15.31 2.43 9.22
N TYR A 136 -15.90 1.63 10.06
CA TYR A 136 -15.84 0.17 10.03
C TYR A 136 -17.09 -0.35 9.34
N ILE A 137 -16.90 -1.22 8.34
CA ILE A 137 -17.96 -1.74 7.49
C ILE A 137 -17.94 -3.27 7.60
N MET A 138 -19.02 -3.85 8.15
CA MET A 138 -19.13 -5.28 8.40
C MET A 138 -20.07 -5.95 7.38
N GLY A 139 -19.83 -7.23 7.11
CA GLY A 139 -20.71 -8.04 6.27
C GLY A 139 -20.65 -7.71 4.78
N ALA A 140 -19.59 -7.06 4.30
CA ALA A 140 -19.32 -6.77 2.89
C ALA A 140 -18.76 -8.00 2.16
N SER A 141 -19.63 -9.01 1.99
CA SER A 141 -19.28 -10.37 1.53
C SER A 141 -18.55 -10.47 0.18
N ASP A 142 -18.55 -9.41 -0.62
CA ASP A 142 -17.91 -9.32 -1.93
C ASP A 142 -16.44 -8.86 -1.89
N VAL A 143 -15.99 -8.24 -0.79
CA VAL A 143 -14.66 -7.59 -0.71
C VAL A 143 -13.88 -7.94 0.56
N GLY A 144 -14.56 -8.14 1.69
CA GLY A 144 -13.92 -8.53 2.96
C GLY A 144 -14.92 -8.53 4.13
N TYR A 145 -14.61 -9.27 5.20
CA TYR A 145 -15.54 -9.41 6.32
C TYR A 145 -15.64 -8.18 7.23
N LEU A 146 -14.53 -7.45 7.41
CA LEU A 146 -14.47 -6.14 8.04
C LEU A 146 -13.58 -5.22 7.20
N ILE A 147 -14.13 -4.11 6.73
CA ILE A 147 -13.41 -3.09 5.97
C ILE A 147 -13.29 -1.84 6.84
N ILE A 148 -12.10 -1.24 6.86
CA ILE A 148 -11.79 -0.04 7.64
C ILE A 148 -11.49 1.09 6.66
N ALA A 149 -12.21 2.19 6.78
CA ALA A 149 -12.04 3.38 5.96
C ALA A 149 -11.75 4.63 6.81
N SER A 150 -10.80 5.45 6.39
CA SER A 150 -10.52 6.77 6.99
C SER A 150 -11.65 7.75 6.68
N LEU A 151 -12.04 8.54 7.68
CA LEU A 151 -12.95 9.68 7.58
C LEU A 151 -12.23 11.02 7.72
N GLU A 152 -10.94 11.09 7.34
CA GLU A 152 -10.20 12.36 7.25
C GLU A 152 -10.89 13.33 6.27
N ASP A 153 -11.42 12.82 5.15
CA ASP A 153 -12.46 13.46 4.35
C ASP A 153 -13.79 12.72 4.55
N PRO A 154 -14.68 13.18 5.46
CA PRO A 154 -15.95 12.51 5.74
C PRO A 154 -16.87 12.37 4.52
N GLN A 155 -16.76 13.26 3.52
CA GLN A 155 -17.56 13.16 2.31
C GLN A 155 -16.99 12.09 1.36
N ASN A 156 -15.69 11.80 1.43
CA ASN A 156 -14.99 10.86 0.58
C ASN A 156 -14.13 9.88 1.40
N PRO A 157 -14.75 8.93 2.14
CA PRO A 157 -14.03 7.93 2.90
C PRO A 157 -13.06 7.13 2.03
N GLU A 158 -11.87 6.87 2.55
CA GLU A 158 -10.85 6.08 1.86
C GLU A 158 -10.65 4.74 2.58
N GLN A 159 -10.72 3.63 1.85
CA GLN A 159 -10.42 2.32 2.44
C GLN A 159 -8.93 2.21 2.78
N ILE A 160 -8.61 1.97 4.05
CA ILE A 160 -7.22 1.90 4.54
C ILE A 160 -6.83 0.52 5.07
N GLY A 161 -7.79 -0.31 5.46
CA GLY A 161 -7.53 -1.60 6.09
C GLY A 161 -8.63 -2.62 5.85
N ILE A 162 -8.30 -3.89 6.01
CA ILE A 162 -9.24 -5.01 5.96
C ILE A 162 -8.83 -6.02 7.03
N TRP A 163 -9.81 -6.52 7.78
CA TRP A 163 -9.66 -7.74 8.55
C TRP A 163 -10.56 -8.82 7.95
N ASN A 164 -9.99 -10.00 7.68
CA ASN A 164 -10.65 -11.01 6.83
C ASN A 164 -10.53 -12.45 7.36
N GLU A 165 -10.46 -12.64 8.68
CA GLU A 165 -10.35 -13.99 9.24
C GLU A 165 -11.72 -14.69 9.38
N GLU A 166 -12.79 -13.95 9.69
CA GLU A 166 -14.15 -14.50 9.94
C GLU A 166 -15.24 -13.48 9.58
N TYR A 167 -16.46 -13.93 9.26
CA TYR A 167 -17.60 -13.04 9.11
C TYR A 167 -17.99 -12.41 10.45
N LEU A 168 -17.85 -11.09 10.56
CA LEU A 168 -18.36 -10.31 11.70
C LEU A 168 -19.72 -9.73 11.36
N HIS A 169 -20.68 -9.93 12.25
CA HIS A 169 -22.04 -9.41 12.14
C HIS A 169 -22.15 -7.98 12.66
N ASP A 170 -21.44 -7.71 13.76
CA ASP A 170 -21.35 -6.42 14.42
C ASP A 170 -20.06 -6.34 15.22
N ILE A 171 -19.69 -5.14 15.65
CA ILE A 171 -18.48 -4.86 16.43
C ILE A 171 -18.75 -3.81 17.51
N CYS A 172 -17.88 -3.79 18.51
CA CYS A 172 -17.79 -2.70 19.48
C CYS A 172 -16.32 -2.41 19.79
N ILE A 173 -15.99 -1.15 20.08
CA ILE A 173 -14.60 -0.72 20.26
C ILE A 173 -14.41 -0.15 21.67
N ASN A 174 -13.26 -0.44 22.27
CA ASN A 174 -12.74 0.29 23.42
C ASN A 174 -11.26 0.60 23.17
N GLN A 175 -10.92 1.88 23.04
CA GLN A 175 -9.57 2.33 22.70
C GLN A 175 -9.06 1.65 21.42
N ASN A 176 -7.96 0.90 21.49
CA ASN A 176 -7.34 0.22 20.35
C ASN A 176 -7.78 -1.24 20.22
N ILE A 177 -8.83 -1.67 20.94
CA ILE A 177 -9.33 -3.05 20.89
C ILE A 177 -10.74 -3.04 20.31
N LEU A 178 -10.90 -3.76 19.20
CA LEU A 178 -12.18 -4.04 18.56
C LEU A 178 -12.64 -5.44 18.96
N TYR A 179 -13.86 -5.56 19.47
CA TYR A 179 -14.52 -6.81 19.75
C TYR A 179 -15.51 -7.16 18.64
N GLY A 180 -15.35 -8.31 18.00
CA GLY A 180 -16.12 -8.71 16.83
C GLY A 180 -17.07 -9.88 17.08
N CYS A 181 -18.31 -9.77 16.60
CA CYS A 181 -19.36 -10.77 16.78
C CYS A 181 -19.43 -11.76 15.60
N GLY A 182 -18.89 -12.97 15.76
CA GLY A 182 -18.96 -14.04 14.78
C GLY A 182 -20.28 -14.81 14.86
N ILE A 183 -21.35 -14.31 14.24
CA ILE A 183 -22.71 -14.87 14.37
C ILE A 183 -22.81 -16.33 13.95
N TYR A 184 -22.12 -16.74 12.89
CA TYR A 184 -22.22 -18.10 12.35
C TYR A 184 -21.39 -19.11 13.14
N SER A 185 -20.27 -18.66 13.71
CA SER A 185 -19.36 -19.49 14.51
C SER A 185 -19.75 -19.52 15.99
N GLY A 186 -20.51 -18.53 16.47
CA GLY A 186 -20.83 -18.36 17.88
C GLY A 186 -19.60 -17.97 18.70
N VAL A 187 -18.73 -17.16 18.11
CA VAL A 187 -17.42 -16.76 18.64
C VAL A 187 -17.34 -15.25 18.71
N MET A 188 -16.71 -14.73 19.76
CA MET A 188 -16.28 -13.34 19.86
C MET A 188 -14.79 -13.24 19.60
N PHE A 189 -14.37 -12.21 18.87
CA PHE A 189 -12.97 -11.91 18.58
C PHE A 189 -12.56 -10.65 19.34
N ALA A 190 -11.33 -10.59 19.82
CA ALA A 190 -10.65 -9.37 20.24
C ALA A 190 -9.53 -9.08 19.24
N ILE A 191 -9.55 -7.88 18.65
CA ILE A 191 -8.71 -7.49 17.53
C ILE A 191 -8.00 -6.19 17.90
N ASP A 192 -6.68 -6.15 17.77
CA ASP A 192 -5.86 -4.94 17.91
C ASP A 192 -6.02 -4.10 16.63
N ILE A 193 -6.46 -2.86 16.82
CA ILE A 193 -6.65 -1.85 15.78
C ILE A 193 -5.80 -0.60 16.04
N SER A 194 -4.73 -0.71 16.83
CA SER A 194 -3.76 0.38 17.04
C SER A 194 -3.11 0.85 15.73
N ASP A 195 -3.01 -0.04 14.75
CA ASP A 195 -2.80 0.28 13.33
C ASP A 195 -4.04 -0.17 12.53
N PRO A 196 -4.95 0.75 12.19
CA PRO A 196 -6.16 0.44 11.43
C PRO A 196 -5.91 -0.09 10.01
N GLN A 197 -4.69 0.06 9.45
CA GLN A 197 -4.33 -0.53 8.15
C GLN A 197 -4.00 -2.02 8.27
N ASN A 198 -3.52 -2.45 9.45
CA ASN A 198 -3.09 -3.81 9.72
C ASN A 198 -3.74 -4.36 11.01
N PRO A 199 -5.08 -4.53 11.04
CA PRO A 199 -5.77 -5.08 12.20
C PRO A 199 -5.33 -6.53 12.48
N ASN A 200 -5.02 -6.86 13.74
CA ASN A 200 -4.51 -8.18 14.12
C ASN A 200 -5.36 -8.81 15.22
N THR A 201 -5.77 -10.07 15.04
CA THR A 201 -6.48 -10.80 16.10
C THR A 201 -5.56 -11.05 17.29
N ILE A 202 -6.00 -10.61 18.48
CA ILE A 202 -5.34 -10.87 19.76
C ILE A 202 -5.76 -12.25 20.27
N ASN A 203 -7.07 -12.45 20.45
CA ASN A 203 -7.64 -13.69 20.93
C ASN A 203 -9.12 -13.83 20.52
N TYR A 204 -9.72 -14.97 20.79
CA TYR A 204 -11.16 -15.20 20.64
C TYR A 204 -11.69 -16.10 21.75
N TRP A 205 -12.98 -16.01 22.03
CA TRP A 205 -13.67 -16.91 22.97
C TRP A 205 -15.00 -17.41 22.42
N THR A 206 -15.37 -18.61 22.84
CA THR A 206 -16.55 -19.34 22.36
C THR A 206 -17.73 -19.17 23.32
N ASP A 207 -18.79 -19.95 23.08
CA ASP A 207 -20.00 -20.01 23.92
C ASP A 207 -20.83 -18.72 23.89
N VAL A 208 -20.76 -17.98 22.79
CA VAL A 208 -21.62 -16.82 22.49
C VAL A 208 -22.56 -17.20 21.34
N PRO A 209 -23.67 -17.89 21.60
CA PRO A 209 -24.43 -18.56 20.56
C PRO A 209 -25.14 -17.56 19.63
N SER A 210 -24.79 -17.55 18.34
CA SER A 210 -25.27 -16.52 17.41
C SER A 210 -24.94 -15.10 17.89
N ALA A 211 -23.66 -14.88 18.24
CA ALA A 211 -23.10 -13.59 18.63
C ALA A 211 -23.49 -12.52 17.59
N HIS A 212 -24.38 -11.62 17.97
CA HIS A 212 -25.04 -10.70 17.04
C HIS A 212 -24.54 -9.27 17.20
N ALA A 213 -24.57 -8.75 18.43
CA ALA A 213 -24.15 -7.39 18.78
C ALA A 213 -23.35 -7.40 20.07
N CYS A 214 -22.50 -6.39 20.25
CA CYS A 214 -21.78 -6.19 21.50
C CYS A 214 -21.67 -4.72 21.88
N TRP A 215 -21.39 -4.45 23.15
CA TRP A 215 -21.01 -3.13 23.63
C TRP A 215 -20.08 -3.23 24.83
N THR A 216 -19.18 -2.26 24.99
CA THR A 216 -18.19 -2.25 26.09
C THR A 216 -18.64 -1.33 27.21
N THR A 217 -18.26 -1.65 28.45
CA THR A 217 -18.38 -0.67 29.56
C THR A 217 -17.33 0.43 29.37
N ASP A 218 -17.62 1.65 29.84
CA ASP A 218 -16.74 2.82 29.65
C ASP A 218 -15.32 2.60 30.20
N ASP A 219 -15.19 1.81 31.26
CA ASP A 219 -13.91 1.44 31.87
C ASP A 219 -13.14 0.36 31.08
N GLY A 220 -13.73 -0.20 30.01
CA GLY A 220 -13.13 -1.22 29.15
C GLY A 220 -13.03 -2.62 29.77
N ASN A 221 -13.54 -2.81 31.00
CA ASN A 221 -13.34 -4.04 31.76
C ASN A 221 -14.31 -5.16 31.37
N TYR A 222 -15.48 -4.82 30.82
CA TYR A 222 -16.51 -5.78 30.48
C TYR A 222 -17.05 -5.57 29.06
N VAL A 223 -17.41 -6.68 28.41
CA VAL A 223 -18.12 -6.71 27.13
C VAL A 223 -19.47 -7.37 27.35
N LEU A 224 -20.54 -6.68 26.93
CA LEU A 224 -21.87 -7.25 26.84
C LEU A 224 -22.09 -7.77 25.43
N THR A 225 -22.74 -8.92 25.31
CA THR A 225 -23.05 -9.54 24.01
C THR A 225 -24.52 -9.91 23.95
N ALA A 226 -25.13 -9.76 22.78
CA ALA A 226 -26.49 -10.18 22.48
C ALA A 226 -26.48 -11.35 21.50
N SER A 227 -27.33 -12.34 21.76
CA SER A 227 -27.49 -13.53 20.90
C SER A 227 -28.76 -13.41 20.07
N GLU A 228 -28.65 -13.48 18.73
CA GLU A 228 -29.80 -13.37 17.82
C GLU A 228 -30.28 -14.75 17.34
N ARG A 229 -31.06 -15.41 18.19
CA ARG A 229 -31.65 -16.74 17.94
C ARG A 229 -32.77 -17.02 18.93
N GLU A 230 -33.46 -18.15 18.76
CA GLU A 230 -34.38 -18.65 19.79
C GLU A 230 -33.61 -18.89 21.10
N SER A 231 -34.16 -18.36 22.21
CA SER A 231 -33.52 -18.28 23.53
C SER A 231 -32.27 -17.38 23.57
N GLY A 232 -32.19 -16.42 22.65
CA GLY A 232 -31.14 -15.41 22.60
C GLY A 232 -31.26 -14.44 23.77
N HIS A 233 -30.17 -14.13 24.44
CA HIS A 233 -30.16 -13.35 25.68
C HIS A 233 -28.88 -12.52 25.78
N ILE A 234 -28.74 -11.75 26.86
CA ILE A 234 -27.56 -10.92 27.10
C ILE A 234 -26.57 -11.68 27.96
N MET A 235 -25.31 -11.69 27.56
CA MET A 235 -24.20 -12.29 28.30
C MET A 235 -23.14 -11.23 28.59
N ILE A 236 -22.62 -11.21 29.82
CA ILE A 236 -21.58 -10.26 30.25
C ILE A 236 -20.27 -10.98 30.50
N TRP A 237 -19.21 -10.51 29.86
CA TRP A 237 -17.88 -11.09 29.89
C TRP A 237 -16.89 -10.14 30.56
N ASP A 238 -16.02 -10.68 31.41
CA ASP A 238 -14.84 -9.99 31.93
C ASP A 238 -13.70 -10.12 30.91
N VAL A 239 -13.20 -8.98 30.43
CA VAL A 239 -12.17 -8.87 29.39
C VAL A 239 -10.90 -8.16 29.86
N ASN A 240 -10.71 -8.01 31.18
CA ASN A 240 -9.48 -7.42 31.75
C ASN A 240 -8.20 -8.18 31.35
N ASP A 241 -8.33 -9.48 31.12
CA ASP A 241 -7.28 -10.35 30.59
C ASP A 241 -7.83 -11.06 29.36
N LEU A 242 -7.45 -10.57 28.17
CA LEU A 242 -7.94 -11.10 26.90
C LEU A 242 -7.54 -12.56 26.66
N GLU A 243 -6.51 -13.08 27.35
CA GLU A 243 -6.13 -14.50 27.29
C GLU A 243 -7.06 -15.39 28.13
N ASN A 244 -7.80 -14.81 29.08
CA ASN A 244 -8.65 -15.51 30.05
C ASN A 244 -10.00 -14.81 30.22
N VAL A 245 -10.76 -14.66 29.13
CA VAL A 245 -12.11 -14.10 29.16
C VAL A 245 -13.08 -15.03 29.89
N ASN A 246 -13.85 -14.50 30.84
CA ASN A 246 -14.80 -15.27 31.65
C ASN A 246 -16.23 -14.71 31.58
N LEU A 247 -17.21 -15.60 31.42
CA LEU A 247 -18.62 -15.26 31.59
C LEU A 247 -18.91 -14.94 33.07
N ILE A 248 -19.47 -13.75 33.32
CA ILE A 248 -19.79 -13.26 34.67
C ILE A 248 -21.27 -13.48 34.99
N SER A 249 -22.15 -13.07 34.09
CA SER A 249 -23.60 -13.21 34.27
C SER A 249 -24.33 -13.21 32.94
N GLU A 250 -25.59 -13.64 32.99
CA GLU A 250 -26.50 -13.70 31.86
C GLU A 250 -27.82 -13.06 32.27
N TRP A 251 -28.52 -12.44 31.32
CA TRP A 251 -29.78 -11.78 31.57
C TRP A 251 -30.79 -11.99 30.43
N THR A 252 -32.03 -12.31 30.80
CA THR A 252 -33.18 -12.41 29.90
C THR A 252 -34.40 -11.77 30.56
N PRO A 253 -35.29 -11.10 29.80
CA PRO A 253 -36.59 -10.68 30.30
C PRO A 253 -37.40 -11.89 30.81
N LEU A 254 -38.25 -11.67 31.81
CA LEU A 254 -39.12 -12.71 32.33
C LEU A 254 -40.16 -13.12 31.26
N GLY A 255 -40.19 -14.40 30.90
CA GLY A 255 -41.10 -14.92 29.86
C GLY A 255 -40.53 -14.90 28.44
N ALA A 256 -39.28 -14.45 28.25
CA ALA A 256 -38.59 -14.38 26.97
C ALA A 256 -37.78 -15.66 26.64
N GLU A 257 -38.12 -16.81 27.23
CA GLU A 257 -37.28 -18.02 27.13
C GLU A 257 -37.15 -18.57 25.70
N TRP A 258 -38.02 -18.15 24.79
CA TRP A 258 -38.06 -18.55 23.38
C TRP A 258 -37.92 -17.36 22.43
N ASP A 259 -37.46 -16.23 22.98
CA ASP A 259 -37.30 -14.98 22.26
C ASP A 259 -35.83 -14.70 21.96
N SER A 260 -35.59 -13.59 21.26
CA SER A 260 -34.27 -13.21 20.77
C SER A 260 -33.95 -11.79 21.20
N ALA A 261 -32.73 -11.58 21.69
CA ALA A 261 -32.12 -10.26 21.76
C ALA A 261 -31.61 -9.85 20.37
N HIS A 262 -31.38 -8.55 20.17
CA HIS A 262 -30.82 -8.02 18.92
C HIS A 262 -29.65 -7.06 19.20
N ASN A 263 -29.91 -5.75 19.33
CA ASN A 263 -28.85 -4.75 19.59
C ASN A 263 -28.75 -4.42 21.08
N ILE A 264 -27.57 -3.97 21.49
CA ILE A 264 -27.31 -3.49 22.84
C ILE A 264 -26.44 -2.24 22.82
N PHE A 265 -26.78 -1.27 23.67
CA PHE A 265 -26.00 -0.08 23.92
C PHE A 265 -25.86 0.15 25.42
N ILE A 266 -24.70 0.63 25.87
CA ILE A 266 -24.51 1.05 27.27
C ILE A 266 -24.42 2.57 27.29
N ARG A 267 -25.22 3.18 28.18
CA ARG A 267 -25.15 4.59 28.52
C ARG A 267 -25.25 4.70 30.04
N ASP A 268 -24.24 5.33 30.64
CA ASP A 268 -24.09 5.43 32.09
C ASP A 268 -24.09 4.03 32.74
N GLN A 269 -24.91 3.81 33.79
CA GLN A 269 -25.04 2.52 34.45
C GLN A 269 -26.08 1.58 33.83
N TYR A 270 -26.63 1.88 32.65
CA TYR A 270 -27.72 1.13 32.05
C TYR A 270 -27.33 0.53 30.69
N ALA A 271 -27.79 -0.69 30.44
CA ALA A 271 -27.77 -1.28 29.11
C ALA A 271 -29.19 -1.26 28.50
N TYR A 272 -29.29 -0.71 27.29
CA TYR A 272 -30.50 -0.57 26.49
C TYR A 272 -30.48 -1.59 25.38
N ILE A 273 -31.50 -2.43 25.33
CA ILE A 273 -31.53 -3.62 24.49
C ILE A 273 -32.77 -3.60 23.61
N SER A 274 -32.60 -3.76 22.30
CA SER A 274 -33.72 -4.14 21.43
C SER A 274 -33.92 -5.64 21.53
N TYR A 275 -35.13 -6.03 21.94
CA TYR A 275 -35.45 -7.43 22.24
C TYR A 275 -36.69 -7.89 21.44
N TYR A 276 -36.76 -7.55 20.15
CA TYR A 276 -37.83 -7.95 19.24
C TYR A 276 -39.22 -7.85 19.86
N ARG A 277 -39.86 -8.99 20.17
CA ARG A 277 -41.23 -9.08 20.70
C ARG A 277 -41.39 -8.53 22.12
N PHE A 278 -40.28 -8.26 22.82
CA PHE A 278 -40.25 -7.61 24.13
C PHE A 278 -39.97 -6.10 24.03
N GLY A 279 -39.83 -5.55 22.83
CA GLY A 279 -39.59 -4.13 22.63
C GLY A 279 -38.22 -3.67 23.18
N LEU A 280 -38.19 -2.48 23.77
CA LEU A 280 -37.04 -1.95 24.48
C LEU A 280 -36.96 -2.55 25.89
N GLN A 281 -35.80 -3.09 26.25
CA GLN A 281 -35.49 -3.57 27.59
C GLN A 281 -34.30 -2.78 28.15
N ILE A 282 -34.42 -2.27 29.38
CA ILE A 282 -33.38 -1.48 30.04
C ILE A 282 -32.99 -2.17 31.34
N ILE A 283 -31.71 -2.49 31.49
CA ILE A 283 -31.16 -3.14 32.68
C ILE A 283 -30.12 -2.25 33.37
N ASP A 284 -30.18 -2.19 34.70
CA ASP A 284 -29.15 -1.62 35.55
C ASP A 284 -27.99 -2.61 35.68
N ILE A 285 -26.80 -2.19 35.25
CA ILE A 285 -25.56 -2.97 35.25
C ILE A 285 -24.56 -2.51 36.31
N THR A 286 -24.98 -1.64 37.26
CA THR A 286 -24.14 -1.20 38.39
C THR A 286 -23.52 -2.37 39.15
N ASN A 287 -24.25 -3.50 39.26
CA ASN A 287 -23.70 -4.77 39.69
C ASN A 287 -23.69 -5.77 38.53
N ILE A 288 -22.54 -5.88 37.89
CA ILE A 288 -22.34 -6.73 36.71
C ILE A 288 -22.59 -8.23 36.96
N ASN A 289 -22.51 -8.69 38.22
CA ASN A 289 -22.81 -10.07 38.60
C ASN A 289 -24.32 -10.36 38.67
N GLN A 290 -25.14 -9.31 38.72
CA GLN A 290 -26.58 -9.43 38.86
C GLN A 290 -27.28 -8.23 38.22
N PRO A 291 -27.36 -8.17 36.87
CA PRO A 291 -28.12 -7.14 36.19
C PRO A 291 -29.61 -7.20 36.58
N LEU A 292 -30.23 -6.03 36.75
CA LEU A 292 -31.63 -5.91 37.17
C LEU A 292 -32.44 -5.11 36.16
N LEU A 293 -33.68 -5.53 35.90
CA LEU A 293 -34.59 -4.76 35.04
C LEU A 293 -34.87 -3.37 35.67
N ALA A 294 -34.52 -2.33 34.95
CA ALA A 294 -34.69 -0.93 35.34
C ALA A 294 -35.91 -0.29 34.66
N GLY A 295 -36.18 -0.67 33.40
CA GLY A 295 -37.34 -0.20 32.65
C GLY A 295 -37.56 -1.02 31.37
N TYR A 296 -38.74 -0.87 30.77
CA TYR A 296 -39.02 -1.42 29.44
C TYR A 296 -40.19 -0.69 28.77
N TYR A 297 -40.24 -0.79 27.45
CA TYR A 297 -41.39 -0.36 26.65
C TYR A 297 -41.71 -1.40 25.58
N ASP A 298 -42.91 -1.97 25.65
CA ASP A 298 -43.39 -2.96 24.71
C ASP A 298 -43.97 -2.29 23.45
N THR A 299 -43.27 -2.45 22.32
CA THR A 299 -43.71 -1.97 21.01
C THR A 299 -44.51 -3.02 20.24
N PHE A 300 -44.48 -4.28 20.67
CA PHE A 300 -45.03 -5.40 19.91
C PHE A 300 -46.53 -5.56 20.18
N LEU A 301 -47.35 -5.16 19.20
CA LEU A 301 -48.80 -5.06 19.37
C LEU A 301 -49.59 -6.35 19.05
N ASN A 302 -48.96 -7.40 18.50
CA ASN A 302 -49.66 -8.53 17.86
C ASN A 302 -49.25 -9.91 18.38
N ASP A 303 -49.99 -10.46 19.36
CA ASP A 303 -49.71 -11.78 19.95
C ASP A 303 -49.94 -12.99 19.01
N GLU A 304 -50.61 -12.84 17.85
CA GLU A 304 -51.10 -14.00 17.07
C GLU A 304 -50.39 -14.30 15.73
N ASP A 305 -49.64 -13.37 15.12
CA ASP A 305 -49.09 -13.53 13.75
C ASP A 305 -47.59 -13.16 13.57
N GLY A 306 -46.88 -12.73 14.62
CA GLY A 306 -45.46 -12.34 14.54
C GLY A 306 -44.47 -13.50 14.65
N GLY A 307 -43.38 -13.45 13.88
CA GLY A 307 -42.27 -14.39 13.98
C GLY A 307 -41.30 -14.03 15.12
N LEU A 308 -40.25 -14.84 15.29
CA LEU A 308 -39.19 -14.62 16.31
C LEU A 308 -38.56 -13.22 16.23
N TYR A 309 -38.38 -12.71 15.01
CA TYR A 309 -37.72 -11.44 14.69
C TYR A 309 -38.71 -10.31 14.39
N SER A 310 -39.88 -10.34 15.02
CA SER A 310 -40.90 -9.29 14.95
C SER A 310 -40.81 -8.37 16.16
N GLY A 311 -41.12 -7.08 15.99
CA GLY A 311 -41.06 -6.08 17.06
C GLY A 311 -39.88 -5.12 16.90
N ALA A 312 -39.30 -4.67 18.01
CA ALA A 312 -38.18 -3.72 18.04
C ALA A 312 -36.89 -4.34 17.46
N TRP A 313 -36.45 -3.83 16.31
CA TRP A 313 -35.19 -4.18 15.65
C TRP A 313 -34.04 -3.36 16.24
N GLY A 314 -34.15 -2.04 16.16
CA GLY A 314 -33.12 -1.12 16.65
C GLY A 314 -33.61 -0.28 17.82
N VAL A 315 -32.66 0.13 18.67
CA VAL A 315 -32.86 1.16 19.70
C VAL A 315 -31.67 2.11 19.67
N PHE A 316 -31.87 3.40 19.95
CA PHE A 316 -30.79 4.38 20.07
C PHE A 316 -30.99 5.23 21.33
N PRO A 317 -30.12 5.11 22.35
CA PRO A 317 -30.30 5.79 23.63
C PRO A 317 -29.36 7.00 23.86
N PHE A 318 -28.60 7.46 22.87
CA PHE A 318 -27.55 8.48 23.07
C PHE A 318 -27.99 9.92 22.78
N GLN A 319 -29.29 10.20 22.68
CA GLN A 319 -29.74 11.58 22.52
C GLN A 319 -29.55 12.36 23.81
N GLN A 320 -29.19 13.63 23.67
CA GLN A 320 -28.89 14.48 24.81
C GLN A 320 -30.11 14.66 25.72
N SER A 321 -31.29 14.81 25.14
CA SER A 321 -32.57 14.89 25.86
C SER A 321 -32.98 13.62 26.62
N CYS A 322 -32.15 12.57 26.61
CA CYS A 322 -32.51 11.23 27.08
C CYS A 322 -33.64 10.54 26.28
N ASN A 323 -34.08 11.13 25.15
CA ASN A 323 -34.98 10.46 24.23
C ASN A 323 -34.35 9.16 23.72
N ILE A 324 -35.12 8.08 23.75
CA ILE A 324 -34.74 6.78 23.21
C ILE A 324 -35.58 6.54 21.96
N TYR A 325 -34.90 6.29 20.84
CA TYR A 325 -35.57 5.97 19.59
C TYR A 325 -35.64 4.46 19.43
N ILE A 326 -36.79 3.95 19.01
CA ILE A 326 -37.01 2.52 18.78
C ILE A 326 -37.58 2.36 17.38
N SER A 327 -36.97 1.49 16.57
CA SER A 327 -37.56 1.06 15.30
C SER A 327 -38.22 -0.30 15.46
N ASP A 328 -39.54 -0.32 15.40
CA ASP A 328 -40.33 -1.55 15.34
C ASP A 328 -40.64 -1.88 13.88
N ARG A 329 -40.23 -3.07 13.44
CA ARG A 329 -40.41 -3.49 12.04
C ARG A 329 -41.85 -3.47 11.55
N SER A 330 -42.81 -3.54 12.48
CA SER A 330 -44.25 -3.67 12.19
C SER A 330 -45.02 -2.38 12.47
N SER A 331 -44.55 -1.55 13.41
CA SER A 331 -45.29 -0.37 13.89
C SER A 331 -44.49 0.93 13.87
N GLY A 332 -43.33 0.95 13.21
CA GLY A 332 -42.62 2.19 12.86
C GLY A 332 -41.71 2.72 13.96
N LEU A 333 -41.57 4.04 14.03
CA LEU A 333 -40.70 4.73 14.98
C LEU A 333 -41.46 5.01 16.28
N TYR A 334 -40.84 4.70 17.41
CA TYR A 334 -41.25 5.15 18.74
C TYR A 334 -40.17 6.05 19.33
N VAL A 335 -40.60 7.11 20.00
CA VAL A 335 -39.76 7.97 20.83
C VAL A 335 -40.27 7.85 22.25
N VAL A 336 -39.41 7.37 23.13
CA VAL A 336 -39.76 7.12 24.53
C VAL A 336 -38.76 7.82 25.46
N ASP A 337 -39.21 8.09 26.68
CA ASP A 337 -38.39 8.68 27.73
C ASP A 337 -38.24 7.66 28.87
N PHE A 338 -37.01 7.41 29.31
CA PHE A 338 -36.74 6.56 30.45
C PHE A 338 -36.52 7.42 31.69
N ASN A 339 -37.43 7.33 32.66
CA ASN A 339 -37.40 8.10 33.90
C ASN A 339 -36.12 7.92 34.76
N GLY A 340 -35.30 6.90 34.46
CA GLY A 340 -34.03 6.64 35.13
C GLY A 340 -32.80 7.17 34.39
N CYS A 341 -32.95 7.71 33.17
CA CYS A 341 -31.89 8.42 32.46
C CYS A 341 -31.64 9.73 33.19
N ASN A 342 -30.43 9.90 33.74
CA ASN A 342 -30.03 11.18 34.29
C ASN A 342 -29.61 12.04 33.10
N GLU A 343 -30.37 13.08 32.80
CA GLU A 343 -29.94 14.13 31.87
C GLU A 343 -28.51 14.59 32.26
N SER A 344 -27.68 14.99 31.28
CA SER A 344 -26.91 16.22 31.53
C SER A 344 -27.98 17.27 31.81
N ASP A 345 -28.15 17.64 33.08
CA ASP A 345 -29.27 18.46 33.55
C ASP A 345 -29.40 19.62 32.57
N LEU A 346 -30.60 19.96 32.11
CA LEU A 346 -30.81 21.14 31.26
C LEU A 346 -30.18 22.42 31.88
N LEU A 347 -29.96 22.41 33.19
CA LEU A 347 -29.26 23.42 33.98
C LEU A 347 -27.73 23.24 34.06
N ASP A 348 -27.14 22.25 33.39
CA ASP A 348 -25.70 22.04 33.29
C ASP A 348 -25.07 22.96 32.22
N PRO A 349 -23.84 23.44 32.46
CA PRO A 349 -23.17 24.30 31.51
C PRO A 349 -22.77 23.53 30.24
N MET A 350 -22.79 24.20 29.08
CA MET A 350 -22.15 23.67 27.87
C MET A 350 -20.63 23.52 28.08
N PRO A 351 -19.98 22.53 27.44
CA PRO A 351 -18.53 22.41 27.46
C PRO A 351 -17.87 23.56 26.69
N PRO A 352 -16.56 23.81 26.89
CA PRO A 352 -15.81 24.68 25.98
C PRO A 352 -15.82 24.10 24.56
N SER A 353 -15.59 24.95 23.56
CA SER A 353 -15.52 24.53 22.15
C SER A 353 -14.23 24.99 21.49
N ASN A 354 -13.93 24.52 20.27
CA ASN A 354 -12.73 24.90 19.51
C ASN A 354 -11.41 24.74 20.30
N LEU A 355 -11.26 23.61 21.00
CA LEU A 355 -10.03 23.32 21.74
C LEU A 355 -8.85 23.15 20.76
N ASN A 356 -7.86 24.01 20.90
CA ASN A 356 -6.62 24.00 20.12
C ASN A 356 -5.43 23.99 21.08
N ILE A 357 -4.61 22.94 20.99
CA ILE A 357 -3.43 22.73 21.83
C ILE A 357 -2.19 22.73 20.95
N TYR A 358 -1.19 23.53 21.30
CA TYR A 358 -0.01 23.74 20.47
C TYR A 358 1.27 23.85 21.30
N SER A 359 2.35 23.24 20.81
CA SER A 359 3.73 23.38 21.27
C SER A 359 4.65 23.17 20.07
N ASN A 360 5.86 23.70 20.12
CA ASN A 360 6.87 23.54 19.08
C ASN A 360 8.29 23.64 19.67
N TYR A 361 9.33 23.49 18.84
CA TYR A 361 10.73 23.56 19.27
C TYR A 361 11.12 24.89 19.95
N GLU A 362 10.41 26.00 19.68
CA GLU A 362 10.62 27.28 20.36
C GLU A 362 10.06 27.28 21.80
N THR A 363 9.16 26.34 22.10
CA THR A 363 8.47 26.18 23.39
C THR A 363 8.68 24.80 24.01
N PRO A 364 9.95 24.33 24.17
CA PRO A 364 10.27 22.93 24.47
C PRO A 364 9.77 22.41 25.83
N ASN A 365 9.37 23.32 26.72
CA ASN A 365 8.91 22.96 28.06
C ASN A 365 7.53 23.56 28.37
N SER A 366 6.76 23.91 27.34
CA SER A 366 5.43 24.49 27.51
C SER A 366 4.46 24.14 26.39
N VAL A 367 3.18 24.08 26.74
CA VAL A 367 2.07 23.84 25.82
C VAL A 367 1.07 24.98 25.98
N GLN A 368 0.70 25.59 24.87
CA GLN A 368 -0.35 26.61 24.79
C GLN A 368 -1.69 25.94 24.47
N ILE A 369 -2.64 26.07 25.39
CA ILE A 369 -4.01 25.54 25.27
C ILE A 369 -4.94 26.73 25.03
N ASN A 370 -5.76 26.67 23.98
CA ASN A 370 -6.76 27.70 23.65
C ASN A 370 -8.12 27.04 23.43
N TRP A 371 -9.20 27.73 23.79
CA TRP A 371 -10.57 27.25 23.59
C TRP A 371 -11.52 28.44 23.41
N THR A 372 -12.78 28.16 23.12
CA THR A 372 -13.89 29.10 23.15
C THR A 372 -14.73 28.80 24.39
N ASN A 373 -14.99 29.83 25.20
CA ASN A 373 -15.81 29.66 26.40
C ASN A 373 -17.27 29.38 26.02
N PRO A 374 -17.98 28.56 26.82
CA PRO A 374 -19.43 28.44 26.69
C PRO A 374 -20.13 29.74 27.10
N GLU A 375 -21.22 30.06 26.41
CA GLU A 375 -22.07 31.22 26.74
C GLU A 375 -23.42 30.80 27.34
N GLN A 376 -23.75 29.51 27.31
CA GLN A 376 -25.08 29.00 27.64
C GLN A 376 -25.02 27.68 28.44
N LEU A 377 -26.10 27.41 29.17
CA LEU A 377 -26.47 26.07 29.63
C LEU A 377 -27.09 25.29 28.46
N TYR A 378 -27.31 23.99 28.64
CA TYR A 378 -27.93 23.18 27.60
C TYR A 378 -29.39 23.56 27.28
N ASP A 379 -30.11 24.22 28.20
CA ASP A 379 -31.44 24.78 27.94
C ASP A 379 -31.44 26.12 27.16
N GLY A 380 -30.26 26.61 26.75
CA GLY A 380 -30.08 27.87 26.04
C GLY A 380 -30.14 29.12 26.91
N THR A 381 -30.26 28.98 28.24
CA THR A 381 -30.12 30.12 29.17
C THR A 381 -28.66 30.56 29.29
N SER A 382 -28.44 31.82 29.63
CA SER A 382 -27.11 32.43 29.73
C SER A 382 -26.30 31.83 30.88
N LEU A 383 -25.07 31.39 30.61
CA LEU A 383 -24.13 30.97 31.64
C LEU A 383 -23.28 32.16 32.10
N ASP A 384 -23.68 32.77 33.23
CA ASP A 384 -23.10 34.04 33.68
C ASP A 384 -21.89 33.87 34.63
N ASN A 385 -21.72 32.71 35.28
CA ASN A 385 -20.74 32.51 36.35
C ASN A 385 -20.17 31.08 36.36
N PHE A 386 -19.03 30.88 35.71
CA PHE A 386 -18.43 29.57 35.52
C PHE A 386 -16.90 29.59 35.71
N LEU A 387 -16.28 28.41 35.77
CA LEU A 387 -14.84 28.25 35.57
C LEU A 387 -14.57 27.08 34.62
N ILE A 388 -13.38 27.07 34.01
CA ILE A 388 -12.88 25.94 33.23
C ILE A 388 -11.87 25.17 34.08
N LYS A 389 -12.12 23.87 34.26
CA LYS A 389 -11.18 22.93 34.87
C LYS A 389 -10.31 22.33 33.78
N ILE A 390 -9.00 22.34 33.99
CA ILE A 390 -8.00 21.82 33.04
C ILE A 390 -7.26 20.67 33.73
N TYR A 391 -7.37 19.50 33.15
CA TYR A 391 -6.67 18.29 33.58
C TYR A 391 -5.55 17.98 32.61
N ARG A 392 -4.44 17.45 33.12
CA ARG A 392 -3.34 16.88 32.33
C ARG A 392 -3.10 15.46 32.80
N ASN A 393 -3.26 14.48 31.89
CA ASN A 393 -3.17 13.06 32.20
C ASN A 393 -4.01 12.71 33.44
N GLU A 394 -5.29 13.10 33.43
CA GLU A 394 -6.27 12.89 34.52
C GLU A 394 -6.01 13.67 35.83
N GLU A 395 -4.89 14.37 35.98
CA GLU A 395 -4.64 15.23 37.14
C GLU A 395 -5.13 16.66 36.88
N LEU A 396 -5.95 17.21 37.78
CA LEU A 396 -6.36 18.61 37.72
C LEU A 396 -5.14 19.52 37.93
N ILE A 397 -4.75 20.27 36.89
CA ILE A 397 -3.59 21.18 36.95
C ILE A 397 -3.98 22.64 37.14
N GLN A 398 -5.17 23.04 36.71
CA GLN A 398 -5.61 24.42 36.83
C GLN A 398 -7.13 24.59 36.79
N GLU A 399 -7.62 25.63 37.46
CA GLU A 399 -8.96 26.19 37.27
C GLU A 399 -8.85 27.65 36.82
N VAL A 400 -9.50 28.01 35.72
CA VAL A 400 -9.42 29.36 35.15
C VAL A 400 -10.81 29.97 34.94
N ASN A 401 -10.93 31.28 35.12
CA ASN A 401 -12.21 31.98 35.04
C ASN A 401 -12.17 33.10 33.98
N TYR A 402 -13.16 33.11 33.08
CA TYR A 402 -13.35 34.08 31.98
C TYR A 402 -12.13 34.31 31.08
N VAL A 403 -11.23 33.33 30.98
CA VAL A 403 -10.15 33.30 29.99
C VAL A 403 -10.43 32.20 28.99
N SER A 404 -9.81 32.29 27.83
CA SER A 404 -9.98 31.36 26.71
C SER A 404 -8.65 30.68 26.33
N SER A 405 -7.67 30.76 27.23
CA SER A 405 -6.36 30.16 27.05
C SER A 405 -5.62 29.91 28.36
N TYR A 406 -4.72 28.94 28.34
CA TYR A 406 -3.81 28.59 29.44
C TYR A 406 -2.49 28.09 28.87
N ASN A 407 -1.37 28.54 29.46
CA ASN A 407 -0.04 28.07 29.10
C ASN A 407 0.47 27.13 30.20
N ASP A 408 0.52 25.84 29.91
CA ASP A 408 1.11 24.86 30.81
C ASP A 408 2.64 24.87 30.63
N SER A 409 3.40 24.90 31.72
CA SER A 409 4.85 25.09 31.68
C SER A 409 5.59 24.16 32.64
N GLY A 410 6.86 23.91 32.36
CA GLY A 410 7.67 22.95 33.11
C GLY A 410 7.50 21.51 32.61
N LEU A 411 7.04 21.35 31.36
CA LEU A 411 6.94 20.08 30.67
C LEU A 411 8.33 19.56 30.27
N ILE A 412 8.41 18.26 30.00
CA ILE A 412 9.64 17.61 29.54
C ILE A 412 9.62 17.60 28.02
N ASP A 413 10.62 18.24 27.40
CA ASP A 413 10.79 18.29 25.95
C ASP A 413 10.73 16.88 25.33
N GLY A 414 9.94 16.74 24.28
CA GLY A 414 9.63 15.49 23.58
C GLY A 414 8.59 14.58 24.25
N ASN A 415 8.03 14.90 25.43
CA ASN A 415 7.03 14.05 26.08
C ASN A 415 5.60 14.30 25.56
N TYR A 416 4.81 13.22 25.59
CA TYR A 416 3.39 13.21 25.25
C TYR A 416 2.50 13.60 26.45
N TYR A 417 1.48 14.41 26.19
CA TYR A 417 0.51 14.88 27.18
C TYR A 417 -0.93 14.87 26.63
N LYS A 418 -1.89 14.41 27.44
CA LYS A 418 -3.34 14.54 27.21
C LYS A 418 -3.91 15.63 28.10
N TYR A 419 -4.77 16.47 27.54
CA TYR A 419 -5.50 17.51 28.27
C TYR A 419 -7.01 17.32 28.15
N ASP A 420 -7.71 17.43 29.29
CA ASP A 420 -9.16 17.39 29.37
C ASP A 420 -9.69 18.69 29.98
N LEU A 421 -10.72 19.28 29.36
CA LEU A 421 -11.36 20.51 29.82
C LEU A 421 -12.84 20.30 30.14
N LEU A 422 -13.29 20.88 31.25
CA LEU A 422 -14.69 20.90 31.68
C LEU A 422 -15.11 22.30 32.12
N THR A 423 -16.37 22.65 31.90
CA THR A 423 -17.00 23.84 32.49
C THR A 423 -17.65 23.48 33.82
N LEU A 424 -17.43 24.29 34.86
CA LEU A 424 -18.15 24.23 36.14
C LEU A 424 -19.02 25.48 36.27
N ASP A 425 -20.34 25.33 36.38
CA ASP A 425 -21.25 26.40 36.76
C ASP A 425 -21.16 26.63 38.28
N LEU A 426 -20.75 27.83 38.68
CA LEU A 426 -20.57 28.18 40.09
C LEU A 426 -21.86 28.53 40.81
N ASN A 427 -22.99 28.65 40.10
CA ASN A 427 -24.29 28.89 40.69
C ASN A 427 -24.94 27.60 41.19
N THR A 428 -24.71 26.50 40.48
CA THR A 428 -25.35 25.19 40.69
C THR A 428 -24.36 24.12 41.17
N ASP A 429 -23.04 24.36 41.01
CA ASP A 429 -21.95 23.39 41.21
C ASP A 429 -21.99 22.21 40.21
N SER A 430 -22.63 22.40 39.06
CA SER A 430 -22.73 21.40 38.00
C SER A 430 -21.60 21.48 36.96
N LEU A 431 -21.30 20.33 36.34
CA LEU A 431 -20.21 20.18 35.38
C LEU A 431 -20.76 19.90 33.98
N SER A 432 -20.09 20.43 32.98
CA SER A 432 -20.34 20.06 31.58
C SER A 432 -19.81 18.65 31.27
N ASN A 433 -20.09 18.19 30.05
CA ASN A 433 -19.31 17.10 29.44
C ASN A 433 -17.83 17.49 29.27
N THR A 434 -16.96 16.49 29.14
CA THR A 434 -15.51 16.68 28.94
C THR A 434 -15.18 16.89 27.46
N ILE A 435 -14.22 17.76 27.15
CA ILE A 435 -13.54 17.80 25.85
C ILE A 435 -12.06 17.47 26.04
N SER A 436 -11.45 16.80 25.05
CA SER A 436 -10.09 16.28 25.17
C SER A 436 -9.23 16.60 23.94
N SER A 437 -7.92 16.76 24.12
CA SER A 437 -6.93 16.85 23.05
C SER A 437 -5.53 16.45 23.56
N THR A 438 -4.60 16.12 22.67
CA THR A 438 -3.28 15.56 23.00
C THR A 438 -2.17 16.26 22.23
N VAL A 439 -0.97 16.35 22.81
CA VAL A 439 0.17 17.10 22.23
C VAL A 439 1.51 16.57 22.74
N TYR A 440 2.57 16.68 21.93
CA TYR A 440 3.96 16.55 22.39
C TYR A 440 4.49 17.94 22.76
N SER A 441 5.18 18.09 23.89
CA SER A 441 5.83 19.38 24.19
C SER A 441 7.17 19.48 23.48
N GLY A 442 7.41 20.55 22.73
CA GLY A 442 8.71 20.80 22.11
C GLY A 442 8.96 20.03 20.81
N GLY A 443 10.21 19.56 20.65
CA GLY A 443 10.69 18.85 19.46
C GLY A 443 11.89 19.53 18.77
N SER A 444 12.32 18.94 17.65
CA SER A 444 13.40 19.48 16.81
C SER A 444 12.85 20.32 15.64
N PRO A 445 13.53 21.39 15.20
CA PRO A 445 13.12 22.19 14.04
C PRO A 445 13.49 21.54 12.70
N PHE A 446 14.07 20.33 12.70
CA PHE A 446 14.48 19.66 11.45
C PHE A 446 13.72 18.35 11.31
N PRO A 447 12.99 18.14 10.19
CA PRO A 447 12.31 16.88 9.92
C PRO A 447 13.31 15.74 9.73
N SER A 448 12.89 14.51 10.06
CA SER A 448 13.66 13.31 9.65
C SER A 448 13.61 13.14 8.13
N PRO A 449 14.63 12.52 7.51
CA PRO A 449 14.57 12.19 6.09
C PRO A 449 13.38 11.28 5.77
N PRO A 450 12.83 11.34 4.55
CA PRO A 450 11.84 10.35 4.10
C PRO A 450 12.35 8.91 4.22
N MET A 451 11.48 8.01 4.63
CA MET A 451 11.78 6.59 4.88
C MET A 451 11.50 5.75 3.63
N ASN A 452 12.09 4.54 3.56
CA ASN A 452 11.85 3.56 2.50
C ASN A 452 11.98 4.12 1.07
N PHE A 453 12.90 5.06 0.85
CA PHE A 453 13.11 5.61 -0.48
C PHE A 453 13.56 4.51 -1.45
N SER A 454 12.85 4.35 -2.56
CA SER A 454 13.18 3.39 -3.61
C SER A 454 12.93 3.98 -5.00
N VAL A 455 13.64 3.46 -6.00
CA VAL A 455 13.47 3.83 -7.40
C VAL A 455 13.42 2.57 -8.26
N ASN A 456 12.36 2.40 -9.04
CA ASN A 456 12.14 1.23 -9.89
C ASN A 456 11.89 1.65 -11.35
N VAL A 457 12.37 0.85 -12.30
CA VAL A 457 12.05 1.04 -13.73
C VAL A 457 10.65 0.48 -14.01
N VAL A 458 9.77 1.29 -14.59
CA VAL A 458 8.39 0.93 -14.98
C VAL A 458 8.14 1.25 -16.46
N GLU A 459 7.04 0.73 -17.03
CA GLU A 459 6.72 0.90 -18.47
C GLU A 459 6.70 2.38 -18.92
N ASN A 460 6.39 3.29 -17.99
CA ASN A 460 6.25 4.72 -18.25
C ASN A 460 7.29 5.59 -17.51
N GLY A 461 8.50 5.08 -17.25
CA GLY A 461 9.59 5.86 -16.66
C GLY A 461 10.25 5.23 -15.44
N MET A 462 10.74 6.08 -14.54
CA MET A 462 11.30 5.73 -13.24
C MET A 462 10.29 6.07 -12.17
N GLU A 463 9.77 5.06 -11.48
CA GLU A 463 8.89 5.24 -10.33
C GLU A 463 9.72 5.39 -9.06
N LEU A 464 9.66 6.56 -8.45
CA LEU A 464 10.21 6.86 -7.14
C LEU A 464 9.11 6.66 -6.10
N SER A 465 9.40 5.97 -5.00
CA SER A 465 8.49 5.85 -3.86
C SER A 465 9.21 6.07 -2.54
N TRP A 466 8.50 6.62 -1.56
CA TRP A 466 9.00 6.84 -0.20
C TRP A 466 7.84 6.96 0.79
N VAL A 467 8.14 6.90 2.08
CA VAL A 467 7.21 7.23 3.16
C VAL A 467 7.65 8.57 3.75
N ASN A 468 6.73 9.53 3.84
CA ASN A 468 7.01 10.79 4.52
C ASN A 468 7.40 10.52 5.99
N PRO A 469 8.35 11.27 6.56
CA PRO A 469 8.73 11.10 7.97
C PRO A 469 7.51 11.33 8.88
N ASN A 470 7.52 10.68 10.05
CA ASN A 470 6.58 10.95 11.15
C ASN A 470 7.29 11.50 12.40
N THR A 471 8.60 11.70 12.31
CA THR A 471 9.44 12.23 13.37
C THR A 471 10.33 13.37 12.89
N GLN A 472 10.67 14.28 13.79
CA GLN A 472 11.79 15.19 13.63
C GLN A 472 13.11 14.43 13.82
N SER A 473 14.24 15.07 13.48
CA SER A 473 15.58 14.50 13.50
C SER A 473 16.09 14.00 14.86
N ASP A 474 15.45 14.40 15.97
CA ASP A 474 15.73 13.91 17.32
C ASP A 474 14.79 12.78 17.79
N ASN A 475 13.94 12.28 16.89
CA ASN A 475 12.85 11.32 17.11
C ASN A 475 11.64 11.85 17.88
N SER A 476 11.53 13.17 18.10
CA SER A 476 10.25 13.77 18.49
C SER A 476 9.23 13.64 17.34
N TYR A 477 7.94 13.74 17.65
CA TYR A 477 6.89 13.65 16.63
C TYR A 477 6.96 14.83 15.66
N LEU A 478 6.79 14.55 14.36
CA LEU A 478 6.71 15.57 13.32
C LEU A 478 5.27 16.08 13.23
N ASP A 479 5.05 17.38 13.35
CA ASP A 479 3.73 18.01 13.30
C ASP A 479 3.62 19.14 12.25
N ASP A 480 4.71 19.38 11.51
CA ASP A 480 4.88 20.56 10.67
C ASP A 480 5.47 20.26 9.28
N LEU A 481 5.44 19.01 8.82
CA LEU A 481 5.88 18.68 7.45
C LEU A 481 5.11 19.50 6.40
N LYS A 482 5.86 20.17 5.53
CA LYS A 482 5.34 20.90 4.39
C LYS A 482 5.37 20.09 3.11
N SER A 483 6.53 19.53 2.79
CA SER A 483 6.76 18.86 1.50
C SER A 483 7.98 17.94 1.49
N VAL A 484 8.08 17.12 0.46
CA VAL A 484 9.29 16.36 0.10
C VAL A 484 9.78 16.83 -1.27
N ARG A 485 11.08 17.14 -1.39
CA ARG A 485 11.74 17.50 -2.65
C ARG A 485 12.53 16.33 -3.21
N VAL A 486 12.42 16.14 -4.51
CA VAL A 486 13.10 15.11 -5.29
C VAL A 486 14.19 15.73 -6.14
N PHE A 487 15.36 15.11 -6.11
CA PHE A 487 16.54 15.49 -6.88
C PHE A 487 16.94 14.38 -7.83
N ARG A 488 17.33 14.77 -9.06
CA ARG A 488 17.95 13.91 -10.06
C ARG A 488 19.26 14.52 -10.51
N ASN A 489 20.36 13.77 -10.42
CA ASN A 489 21.71 14.24 -10.73
C ASN A 489 22.03 15.57 -10.01
N ASP A 490 21.73 15.62 -8.70
CA ASP A 490 21.88 16.79 -7.81
C ASP A 490 21.02 18.01 -8.18
N SER A 491 20.11 17.87 -9.15
CA SER A 491 19.21 18.94 -9.58
C SER A 491 17.79 18.68 -9.10
N PHE A 492 17.16 19.69 -8.52
CA PHE A 492 15.75 19.64 -8.13
C PHE A 492 14.85 19.37 -9.35
N ILE A 493 13.92 18.42 -9.24
CA ILE A 493 13.00 18.07 -10.32
C ILE A 493 11.52 18.08 -9.91
N PHE A 494 11.19 17.86 -8.65
CA PHE A 494 9.82 17.71 -8.18
C PHE A 494 9.68 18.01 -6.69
N GLU A 495 8.57 18.61 -6.28
CA GLU A 495 8.21 18.84 -4.88
C GLU A 495 6.75 18.44 -4.68
N GLN A 496 6.48 17.73 -3.60
CA GLN A 496 5.15 17.23 -3.27
C GLN A 496 4.81 17.61 -1.84
N ASN A 497 3.61 18.17 -1.63
CA ASN A 497 3.13 18.51 -0.30
C ASN A 497 3.08 17.25 0.58
N GLY A 498 3.54 17.38 1.82
CA GLY A 498 3.74 16.29 2.75
C GLY A 498 2.57 16.16 3.72
N VAL A 499 2.08 14.93 3.86
CA VAL A 499 1.28 14.49 5.01
C VAL A 499 2.15 13.47 5.75
N ASN A 500 2.25 13.60 7.08
CA ASN A 500 3.14 12.76 7.89
C ASN A 500 2.81 11.27 7.73
N ASN A 501 3.85 10.43 7.71
CA ASN A 501 3.73 8.98 7.58
C ASN A 501 2.96 8.48 6.33
N MET A 502 2.76 9.33 5.32
CA MET A 502 2.07 8.97 4.08
C MET A 502 3.03 8.31 3.09
N GLU A 503 2.60 7.21 2.47
CA GLU A 503 3.27 6.65 1.29
C GLU A 503 3.08 7.56 0.08
N MET A 504 4.19 7.85 -0.59
CA MET A 504 4.25 8.77 -1.72
C MET A 504 4.89 8.07 -2.90
N SER A 505 4.42 8.40 -4.10
CA SER A 505 5.06 7.99 -5.34
C SER A 505 5.11 9.12 -6.36
N PHE A 506 6.14 9.08 -7.22
CA PHE A 506 6.36 10.03 -8.31
C PHE A 506 7.01 9.32 -9.48
N ILE A 507 6.46 9.48 -10.68
CA ILE A 507 7.05 8.92 -11.90
C ILE A 507 7.83 10.02 -12.64
N ASP A 508 9.15 9.84 -12.71
CA ASP A 508 10.02 10.63 -13.57
C ASP A 508 10.18 9.97 -14.94
N ASN A 509 10.32 10.77 -16.01
CA ASN A 509 10.47 10.29 -17.38
C ASN A 509 11.83 10.74 -17.96
N PRO A 510 12.95 10.14 -17.51
CA PRO A 510 14.26 10.45 -18.06
C PRO A 510 14.46 9.90 -19.50
N LEU A 511 15.60 10.24 -20.11
CA LEU A 511 15.99 9.65 -21.40
C LEU A 511 16.53 8.23 -21.19
N GLU A 512 16.11 7.29 -22.05
CA GLU A 512 16.65 5.93 -22.04
C GLU A 512 18.14 5.91 -22.39
N GLY A 513 18.86 4.93 -21.87
CA GLY A 513 20.28 4.69 -22.13
C GLY A 513 21.24 5.43 -21.19
N TYR A 514 20.76 5.92 -20.04
CA TYR A 514 21.59 6.66 -19.09
C TYR A 514 21.36 6.18 -17.65
N PHE A 515 22.39 6.36 -16.83
CA PHE A 515 22.29 6.24 -15.38
C PHE A 515 21.78 7.54 -14.77
N TYR A 516 20.89 7.40 -13.78
CA TYR A 516 20.33 8.49 -13.01
C TYR A 516 20.55 8.28 -11.53
N LYS A 517 20.87 9.40 -10.87
CA LYS A 517 21.13 9.47 -9.45
C LYS A 517 19.98 10.20 -8.76
N TYR A 518 19.25 9.53 -7.88
CA TYR A 518 18.11 10.12 -7.18
C TYR A 518 18.35 10.22 -5.67
N SER A 519 17.83 11.30 -5.09
CA SER A 519 17.77 11.50 -3.65
C SER A 519 16.59 12.42 -3.28
N ILE A 520 16.13 12.32 -2.04
CA ILE A 520 14.99 13.10 -1.54
C ILE A 520 15.26 13.72 -0.16
N VAL A 521 14.58 14.81 0.16
CA VAL A 521 14.61 15.50 1.48
C VAL A 521 13.21 15.92 1.88
N SER A 522 12.92 15.90 3.18
CA SER A 522 11.70 16.49 3.75
C SER A 522 11.95 17.94 4.16
N ILE A 523 10.87 18.72 4.20
CA ILE A 523 10.85 20.15 4.45
C ILE A 523 9.72 20.45 5.40
N ASP A 524 10.00 21.25 6.43
CA ASP A 524 9.00 21.75 7.36
C ASP A 524 8.21 22.96 6.80
N ASN A 525 7.21 23.41 7.56
CA ASN A 525 6.37 24.55 7.21
C ASN A 525 6.83 25.87 7.86
N GLU A 526 8.02 25.87 8.45
CA GLU A 526 8.59 27.02 9.15
C GLU A 526 9.14 28.08 8.19
N GLU A 527 9.39 29.29 8.72
CA GLU A 527 10.00 30.39 7.99
C GLU A 527 11.22 30.93 8.78
N PRO A 528 12.47 30.66 8.34
CA PRO A 528 12.84 29.97 7.11
C PRO A 528 12.66 28.44 7.16
N GLU A 529 12.38 27.84 6.00
CA GLU A 529 12.27 26.37 5.84
C GLU A 529 13.55 25.65 6.34
N ASN A 530 13.38 24.59 7.11
CA ASN A 530 14.43 23.64 7.45
C ASN A 530 14.29 22.36 6.63
N LEU A 531 15.44 21.82 6.20
CA LEU A 531 15.52 20.59 5.43
C LEU A 531 16.07 19.47 6.31
N SER A 532 15.59 18.25 6.08
CA SER A 532 16.23 17.04 6.60
C SER A 532 17.61 16.79 5.98
N GLU A 533 18.31 15.78 6.48
CA GLU A 533 19.35 15.12 5.71
C GLU A 533 18.78 14.49 4.42
N PHE A 534 19.62 14.26 3.41
CA PHE A 534 19.22 13.53 2.21
C PHE A 534 18.97 12.06 2.53
N SER A 535 18.02 11.45 1.82
CA SER A 535 17.91 9.99 1.73
C SER A 535 19.21 9.36 1.24
N GLU A 536 19.33 8.03 1.41
CA GLU A 536 20.34 7.29 0.66
C GLU A 536 20.19 7.54 -0.84
N GLU A 537 21.34 7.67 -1.52
CA GLU A 537 21.39 7.97 -2.94
C GLU A 537 21.22 6.69 -3.75
N ILE A 538 20.26 6.69 -4.69
CA ILE A 538 19.98 5.54 -5.55
C ILE A 538 20.49 5.85 -6.96
N ASN A 539 21.44 5.03 -7.43
CA ASN A 539 21.99 5.05 -8.78
C ASN A 539 21.38 3.92 -9.60
N ILE A 540 20.68 4.24 -10.69
CA ILE A 540 19.91 3.26 -11.46
C ILE A 540 19.94 3.57 -12.97
N PHE A 541 19.99 2.53 -13.80
CA PHE A 541 19.95 2.64 -15.26
C PHE A 541 18.50 2.67 -15.75
N TYR A 542 18.18 3.59 -16.66
CA TYR A 542 16.90 3.59 -17.35
C TYR A 542 17.09 3.15 -18.81
N GLY A 543 16.59 1.96 -19.16
CA GLY A 543 16.69 1.38 -20.50
C GLY A 543 16.37 -0.13 -20.51
N PRO A 544 16.46 -0.79 -21.68
CA PRO A 544 16.21 -2.23 -21.80
C PRO A 544 17.28 -3.06 -21.08
N ASP A 545 16.94 -4.30 -20.72
CA ASP A 545 17.89 -5.28 -20.16
C ASP A 545 19.10 -5.47 -21.07
N ILE A 546 20.30 -5.29 -20.52
CA ILE A 546 21.56 -5.34 -21.24
C ILE A 546 22.12 -6.77 -21.15
N GLU A 547 22.12 -7.50 -22.26
CA GLU A 547 22.75 -8.83 -22.31
C GLU A 547 24.27 -8.74 -22.51
N TYR A 548 24.72 -7.77 -23.31
CA TYR A 548 26.14 -7.60 -23.66
C TYR A 548 26.58 -6.17 -23.40
N LEU A 549 27.59 -5.99 -22.55
CA LEU A 549 28.20 -4.68 -22.34
C LEU A 549 29.37 -4.52 -23.31
N ILE A 550 29.38 -3.44 -24.07
CA ILE A 550 30.52 -3.01 -24.88
C ILE A 550 31.07 -1.77 -24.21
N TRP A 551 32.30 -1.83 -23.74
CA TRP A 551 32.97 -0.70 -23.12
C TRP A 551 34.11 -0.21 -24.00
N GLU A 552 34.02 1.06 -24.41
CA GLU A 552 34.99 1.76 -25.24
C GLU A 552 35.34 3.11 -24.57
N PRO A 553 36.41 3.18 -23.75
CA PRO A 553 36.72 4.32 -22.88
C PRO A 553 37.08 5.65 -23.54
N SER A 554 37.07 5.80 -24.88
CA SER A 554 37.29 7.09 -25.52
C SER A 554 36.80 7.16 -26.97
N SER A 555 36.58 8.37 -27.51
CA SER A 555 36.15 8.61 -28.91
C SER A 555 37.29 8.58 -29.94
N ASN A 556 38.44 7.98 -29.61
CA ASN A 556 39.61 7.96 -30.49
C ASN A 556 39.79 6.57 -31.09
N SER A 557 39.45 6.50 -32.37
CA SER A 557 39.92 5.59 -33.44
C SER A 557 39.76 4.08 -33.34
N SER A 558 39.19 3.47 -32.29
CA SER A 558 38.76 2.07 -32.40
C SER A 558 37.42 1.98 -33.14
N PHE A 559 37.40 1.35 -34.31
CA PHE A 559 36.12 1.10 -35.02
C PHE A 559 35.36 -0.09 -34.43
N SER A 560 35.89 -0.76 -33.41
CA SER A 560 35.35 -2.03 -32.93
C SER A 560 34.09 -1.89 -32.09
N GLY A 561 33.96 -0.89 -31.20
CA GLY A 561 32.82 -0.79 -30.30
C GLY A 561 31.48 -0.69 -31.04
N LEU A 562 31.40 0.20 -32.02
CA LEU A 562 30.20 0.38 -32.85
C LEU A 562 29.95 -0.82 -33.78
N GLU A 563 30.99 -1.41 -34.36
CA GLU A 563 30.83 -2.56 -35.26
C GLU A 563 30.37 -3.82 -34.51
N ILE A 564 30.90 -4.07 -33.30
CA ILE A 564 30.41 -5.14 -32.41
C ILE A 564 28.96 -4.89 -32.05
N LYS A 565 28.58 -3.66 -31.71
CA LYS A 565 27.18 -3.32 -31.43
C LYS A 565 26.29 -3.61 -32.64
N ASN A 566 26.67 -3.15 -33.83
CA ASN A 566 25.89 -3.35 -35.05
C ASN A 566 25.75 -4.84 -35.41
N ASP A 567 26.79 -5.63 -35.17
CA ASP A 567 26.77 -7.07 -35.44
C ASP A 567 25.94 -7.83 -34.38
N LEU A 568 26.00 -7.45 -33.10
CA LEU A 568 25.11 -7.99 -32.07
C LEU A 568 23.63 -7.63 -32.34
N ASP A 569 23.36 -6.39 -32.74
CA ASP A 569 22.02 -5.94 -33.14
C ASP A 569 21.50 -6.74 -34.36
N TYR A 570 22.37 -7.08 -35.33
CA TYR A 570 22.01 -7.94 -36.47
C TYR A 570 21.50 -9.32 -36.00
N PHE A 571 22.09 -9.87 -34.94
CA PHE A 571 21.67 -11.13 -34.32
C PHE A 571 20.55 -10.98 -33.27
N ASN A 572 19.92 -9.80 -33.19
CA ASN A 572 18.91 -9.45 -32.18
C ASN A 572 19.39 -9.70 -30.74
N LYS A 573 20.65 -9.38 -30.45
CA LYS A 573 21.24 -9.45 -29.11
C LYS A 573 21.24 -8.05 -28.48
N ASN A 574 20.73 -7.93 -27.25
CA ASN A 574 20.64 -6.64 -26.58
C ASN A 574 22.02 -6.19 -26.09
N ALA A 575 22.67 -5.31 -26.85
CA ALA A 575 23.99 -4.79 -26.52
C ALA A 575 23.97 -3.30 -26.18
N PHE A 576 24.70 -2.90 -25.14
CA PHE A 576 24.86 -1.51 -24.72
C PHE A 576 26.30 -1.05 -24.89
N LEU A 577 26.50 0.04 -25.63
CA LEU A 577 27.81 0.67 -25.82
C LEU A 577 28.00 1.80 -24.81
N SER A 578 28.91 1.62 -23.87
CA SER A 578 29.26 2.58 -22.82
C SER A 578 30.68 3.11 -23.02
N ASN A 579 30.88 4.38 -22.63
CA ASN A 579 32.22 4.97 -22.49
C ASN A 579 32.72 4.98 -21.04
N ASN A 580 31.90 4.53 -20.09
CA ASN A 580 32.21 4.55 -18.66
C ASN A 580 31.81 3.24 -17.99
N LEU A 581 32.79 2.36 -17.79
CA LEU A 581 32.59 1.06 -17.15
C LEU A 581 32.10 1.18 -15.70
N LEU A 582 32.62 2.17 -14.96
CA LEU A 582 32.36 2.30 -13.53
C LEU A 582 30.93 2.76 -13.22
N SER A 583 30.16 3.18 -14.23
CA SER A 583 28.74 3.51 -14.07
C SER A 583 27.86 2.32 -13.70
N PHE A 584 28.34 1.09 -13.95
CA PHE A 584 27.63 -0.15 -13.67
C PHE A 584 27.89 -0.72 -12.26
N GLY A 585 28.68 -0.02 -11.43
CA GLY A 585 29.03 -0.50 -10.10
C GLY A 585 29.81 -1.83 -10.15
N ASN A 586 29.35 -2.82 -9.39
CA ASN A 586 29.88 -4.19 -9.44
C ASN A 586 29.31 -4.91 -10.67
N LEU A 587 30.17 -5.30 -11.59
CA LEU A 587 29.75 -5.85 -12.88
C LEU A 587 29.09 -7.23 -12.73
N GLU A 588 29.47 -8.00 -11.71
CA GLU A 588 28.90 -9.31 -11.37
C GLU A 588 27.41 -9.26 -10.98
N ASP A 589 26.90 -8.09 -10.57
CA ASP A 589 25.49 -7.91 -10.20
C ASP A 589 24.56 -7.67 -11.40
N ASN A 590 25.13 -7.46 -12.61
CA ASN A 590 24.40 -6.99 -13.79
C ASN A 590 24.00 -8.10 -14.80
N ASN A 591 24.22 -9.39 -14.49
CA ASN A 591 23.84 -10.54 -15.34
C ASN A 591 24.31 -10.48 -16.81
N PHE A 592 25.41 -9.81 -17.11
CA PHE A 592 25.95 -9.77 -18.47
C PHE A 592 26.33 -11.17 -18.97
N LYS A 593 25.96 -11.48 -20.22
CA LYS A 593 26.39 -12.70 -20.91
C LYS A 593 27.87 -12.63 -21.31
N ALA A 594 28.35 -11.45 -21.70
CA ALA A 594 29.77 -11.15 -21.92
C ALA A 594 30.01 -9.63 -21.90
N ILE A 595 31.27 -9.24 -21.64
CA ILE A 595 31.74 -7.86 -21.74
C ILE A 595 32.80 -7.77 -22.84
N PHE A 596 32.61 -6.84 -23.77
CA PHE A 596 33.58 -6.49 -24.82
C PHE A 596 34.33 -5.24 -24.38
N VAL A 597 35.61 -5.38 -24.06
CA VAL A 597 36.50 -4.30 -23.63
C VAL A 597 37.35 -3.86 -24.83
N ILE A 598 37.09 -2.66 -25.31
CA ILE A 598 37.70 -2.10 -26.52
C ILE A 598 38.66 -1.00 -26.11
N ASN A 599 39.91 -1.36 -25.85
CA ASN A 599 40.89 -0.45 -25.27
C ASN A 599 41.63 0.38 -26.32
N GLY A 600 41.57 -0.02 -27.59
CA GLY A 600 42.19 0.67 -28.73
C GLY A 600 43.64 0.25 -28.98
N ILE A 601 44.26 0.90 -29.97
CA ILE A 601 45.64 0.63 -30.42
C ILE A 601 46.52 1.87 -30.21
N TRP A 602 47.80 1.67 -29.90
CA TRP A 602 48.76 2.76 -29.73
C TRP A 602 48.81 3.68 -30.97
N PRO A 603 48.88 5.02 -30.80
CA PRO A 603 49.02 5.79 -29.56
C PRO A 603 47.71 6.19 -28.89
N ASN A 604 46.58 5.66 -29.35
CA ASN A 604 45.23 6.05 -28.92
C ASN A 604 44.60 5.06 -27.93
N ASN A 605 45.37 4.08 -27.44
CA ASN A 605 44.90 3.12 -26.45
C ASN A 605 44.63 3.80 -25.11
N HIS A 606 43.61 3.31 -24.41
CA HIS A 606 43.30 3.72 -23.05
C HIS A 606 44.18 2.97 -22.05
N ILE A 607 44.46 3.59 -20.90
CA ILE A 607 45.24 2.96 -19.84
C ILE A 607 44.30 2.69 -18.67
N PHE A 608 44.12 1.41 -18.32
CA PHE A 608 43.22 1.03 -17.23
C PHE A 608 43.64 1.63 -15.88
N SER A 609 42.68 2.24 -15.20
CA SER A 609 42.79 2.63 -13.79
C SER A 609 42.69 1.41 -12.87
N ASP A 610 43.18 1.55 -11.62
CA ASP A 610 43.09 0.48 -10.61
C ASP A 610 41.65 0.03 -10.34
N SER A 611 40.68 0.95 -10.41
CA SER A 611 39.26 0.65 -10.23
C SER A 611 38.69 -0.17 -11.39
N GLU A 612 39.03 0.18 -12.64
CA GLU A 612 38.58 -0.56 -13.82
C GLU A 612 39.14 -1.99 -13.83
N LYS A 613 40.43 -2.14 -13.48
CA LYS A 613 41.06 -3.46 -13.31
C LYS A 613 40.36 -4.30 -12.27
N LEU A 614 40.01 -3.69 -11.14
CA LEU A 614 39.35 -4.37 -10.03
C LEU A 614 37.97 -4.91 -10.44
N VAL A 615 37.11 -4.07 -11.03
CA VAL A 615 35.74 -4.50 -11.39
C VAL A 615 35.74 -5.57 -12.50
N LEU A 616 36.65 -5.48 -13.47
CA LEU A 616 36.79 -6.52 -14.51
C LEU A 616 37.33 -7.83 -13.94
N SER A 617 38.27 -7.76 -12.99
CA SER A 617 38.80 -8.94 -12.32
C SER A 617 37.74 -9.62 -11.46
N ASN A 618 36.96 -8.88 -10.68
CA ASN A 618 35.86 -9.42 -9.86
C ASN A 618 34.79 -10.10 -10.73
N TYR A 619 34.47 -9.50 -11.88
CA TYR A 619 33.55 -10.08 -12.85
C TYR A 619 34.05 -11.44 -13.37
N LEU A 620 35.33 -11.54 -13.73
CA LEU A 620 35.94 -12.81 -14.14
C LEU A 620 36.01 -13.83 -12.98
N GLU A 621 36.34 -13.41 -11.77
CA GLU A 621 36.34 -14.28 -10.57
C GLU A 621 34.94 -14.85 -10.27
N SER A 622 33.88 -14.14 -10.68
CA SER A 622 32.48 -14.56 -10.55
C SER A 622 31.99 -15.41 -11.74
N GLY A 623 32.88 -15.78 -12.66
CA GLY A 623 32.59 -16.59 -13.84
C GLY A 623 32.16 -15.81 -15.08
N GLY A 624 32.47 -14.52 -15.12
CA GLY A 624 32.22 -13.65 -16.25
C GLY A 624 32.98 -14.04 -17.52
N LYS A 625 32.56 -13.46 -18.65
CA LYS A 625 33.23 -13.63 -19.95
C LYS A 625 33.69 -12.31 -20.53
N ILE A 626 34.96 -12.21 -20.92
CA ILE A 626 35.54 -10.97 -21.46
C ILE A 626 36.23 -11.19 -22.81
N TYR A 627 35.89 -10.38 -23.80
CA TYR A 627 36.74 -10.10 -24.95
C TYR A 627 37.54 -8.82 -24.66
N LEU A 628 38.87 -8.86 -24.76
CA LEU A 628 39.74 -7.70 -24.58
C LEU A 628 40.55 -7.46 -25.84
N GLU A 629 40.32 -6.29 -26.43
CA GLU A 629 41.03 -5.77 -27.57
C GLU A 629 41.99 -4.67 -27.15
N ASP A 630 43.29 -4.96 -27.26
CA ASP A 630 44.36 -4.03 -26.97
C ASP A 630 45.66 -4.51 -27.62
N ALA A 631 46.30 -3.65 -28.43
CA ALA A 631 47.51 -4.01 -29.15
C ALA A 631 48.82 -3.84 -28.35
N ASP A 632 48.82 -3.16 -27.20
CA ASP A 632 50.03 -2.70 -26.49
C ASP A 632 50.08 -3.13 -25.00
N ILE A 633 48.96 -3.58 -24.43
CA ILE A 633 48.90 -4.06 -23.03
C ILE A 633 49.66 -5.37 -22.81
N TRP A 634 49.91 -6.17 -23.84
CA TRP A 634 50.44 -7.52 -23.64
C TRP A 634 51.96 -7.51 -23.53
N TYR A 635 52.66 -6.59 -24.20
CA TYR A 635 54.11 -6.43 -24.13
C TYR A 635 54.56 -5.26 -23.23
N ASN A 636 54.03 -4.05 -23.44
CA ASN A 636 54.54 -2.84 -22.78
C ASN A 636 53.85 -2.54 -21.44
N ASP A 637 52.55 -2.76 -21.34
CA ASP A 637 51.74 -2.42 -20.16
C ASP A 637 51.17 -3.67 -19.44
N PHE A 638 51.94 -4.75 -19.39
CA PHE A 638 51.52 -6.03 -18.81
C PHE A 638 51.06 -5.89 -17.35
N ASP A 639 49.74 -5.80 -17.18
CA ASP A 639 49.09 -5.65 -15.89
C ASP A 639 48.77 -7.00 -15.25
N ASN A 640 49.59 -7.43 -14.29
CA ASN A 640 49.42 -8.72 -13.60
C ASN A 640 48.06 -8.89 -12.87
N GLN A 641 47.22 -7.85 -12.76
CA GLN A 641 45.92 -7.98 -12.14
C GLN A 641 44.88 -8.53 -13.13
N LEU A 642 44.73 -7.90 -14.30
CA LEU A 642 43.76 -8.32 -15.31
C LEU A 642 44.34 -9.30 -16.35
N SER A 643 45.56 -9.07 -16.85
CA SER A 643 46.14 -9.85 -17.96
C SER A 643 46.40 -11.32 -17.60
N ASN A 644 46.59 -11.61 -16.31
CA ASN A 644 46.78 -12.97 -15.81
C ASN A 644 45.57 -13.88 -16.05
N TYR A 645 44.36 -13.33 -16.12
CA TYR A 645 43.16 -14.09 -16.44
C TYR A 645 43.15 -14.58 -17.90
N PHE A 646 43.90 -13.93 -18.80
CA PHE A 646 43.95 -14.34 -20.20
C PHE A 646 45.00 -15.42 -20.48
N ASN A 647 45.89 -15.70 -19.52
CA ASN A 647 46.97 -16.69 -19.63
C ASN A 647 47.87 -16.49 -20.88
N CYS A 648 48.00 -15.26 -21.36
CA CYS A 648 48.85 -14.87 -22.48
C CYS A 648 49.81 -13.73 -22.11
N ILE A 649 50.90 -13.59 -22.86
CA ILE A 649 51.91 -12.53 -22.73
C ILE A 649 52.35 -12.04 -24.11
N GLY A 650 52.71 -10.77 -24.24
CA GLY A 650 53.38 -10.25 -25.43
C GLY A 650 54.84 -10.68 -25.46
N SER A 651 55.29 -11.23 -26.59
CA SER A 651 56.69 -11.64 -26.80
C SER A 651 57.54 -10.61 -27.52
N ASP A 652 56.90 -9.72 -28.26
CA ASP A 652 57.47 -8.69 -29.11
C ASP A 652 56.38 -7.63 -29.30
N ASP A 653 56.75 -6.35 -29.11
CA ASP A 653 55.96 -5.12 -29.38
C ASP A 653 55.50 -5.02 -30.86
N GLY A 654 56.11 -5.84 -31.71
CA GLY A 654 55.68 -6.01 -33.10
C GLY A 654 55.84 -4.74 -33.95
N ASN A 655 55.16 -4.72 -35.10
CA ASN A 655 55.15 -3.60 -36.04
C ASN A 655 53.79 -3.55 -36.77
N GLY A 656 53.65 -2.63 -37.72
CA GLY A 656 52.51 -2.58 -38.63
C GLY A 656 52.59 -3.60 -39.78
N ASP A 657 52.68 -4.89 -39.46
CA ASP A 657 52.86 -5.99 -40.41
C ASP A 657 51.70 -7.01 -40.45
N VAL A 658 50.54 -6.67 -39.86
CA VAL A 658 49.31 -7.46 -40.02
C VAL A 658 48.76 -7.28 -41.43
N THR A 659 48.46 -8.39 -42.12
CA THR A 659 47.90 -8.38 -43.47
C THR A 659 46.65 -9.23 -43.55
N ASN A 660 46.81 -10.55 -43.44
CA ASN A 660 45.73 -11.52 -43.52
C ASN A 660 45.63 -12.28 -42.21
N LEU A 661 44.41 -12.36 -41.68
CA LEU A 661 44.09 -13.05 -40.44
C LEU A 661 43.53 -14.42 -40.75
N VAL A 662 44.14 -15.45 -40.18
CA VAL A 662 43.80 -16.85 -40.42
C VAL A 662 43.49 -17.54 -39.09
N GLY A 663 42.32 -18.15 -39.03
CA GLY A 663 41.89 -18.94 -37.89
C GLY A 663 42.60 -20.28 -37.78
N ILE A 664 42.86 -20.70 -36.55
CA ILE A 664 43.60 -21.91 -36.25
C ILE A 664 42.65 -23.12 -36.25
N SER A 665 43.04 -24.15 -37.00
CA SER A 665 42.27 -25.39 -37.11
C SER A 665 42.15 -26.10 -35.75
N GLY A 666 40.96 -26.63 -35.45
CA GLY A 666 40.66 -27.25 -34.15
C GLY A 666 40.33 -26.26 -33.04
N THR A 667 40.00 -25.01 -33.40
CA THR A 667 39.50 -23.98 -32.48
C THR A 667 38.17 -23.44 -33.01
N PHE A 668 37.46 -22.62 -32.23
CA PHE A 668 36.21 -21.99 -32.70
C PHE A 668 36.43 -20.97 -33.82
N ALA A 669 37.69 -20.57 -34.07
CA ALA A 669 38.08 -19.78 -35.22
C ALA A 669 38.43 -20.64 -36.46
N SER A 670 38.28 -21.96 -36.41
CA SER A 670 38.71 -22.85 -37.49
C SER A 670 38.08 -22.46 -38.83
N GLY A 671 38.94 -22.19 -39.81
CA GLY A 671 38.51 -21.77 -41.15
C GLY A 671 38.36 -20.27 -41.34
N PHE A 672 38.54 -19.45 -40.29
CA PHE A 672 38.38 -18.00 -40.38
C PHE A 672 39.45 -17.45 -41.32
N LEU A 673 39.06 -16.56 -42.23
CA LEU A 673 39.97 -15.87 -43.12
C LEU A 673 39.40 -14.47 -43.42
N THR A 674 40.21 -13.44 -43.23
CA THR A 674 39.89 -12.09 -43.69
C THR A 674 41.16 -11.28 -43.84
N ASN A 675 41.16 -10.31 -44.75
CA ASN A 675 42.15 -9.24 -44.72
C ASN A 675 41.90 -8.32 -43.51
N TYR A 676 42.97 -7.65 -43.06
CA TYR A 676 42.94 -6.66 -42.00
C TYR A 676 43.19 -5.25 -42.53
N ASN A 677 42.32 -4.31 -42.14
CA ASN A 677 42.38 -2.90 -42.52
C ASN A 677 42.16 -1.96 -41.32
N GLY A 678 42.39 -2.45 -40.10
CA GLY A 678 42.41 -1.62 -38.89
C GLY A 678 43.72 -0.85 -38.71
N GLU A 679 43.82 -0.12 -37.60
CA GLU A 679 45.06 0.45 -37.09
C GLU A 679 46.10 -0.67 -36.93
N ASN A 680 47.27 -0.43 -37.51
CA ASN A 680 48.32 -1.43 -37.68
C ASN A 680 49.65 -0.82 -37.23
N ASN A 681 49.74 -0.48 -35.95
CA ASN A 681 50.94 0.06 -35.31
C ASN A 681 51.20 -0.74 -34.04
N SER A 682 52.44 -1.14 -33.81
CA SER A 682 52.87 -1.87 -32.60
C SER A 682 51.92 -3.02 -32.23
N ILE A 683 51.72 -3.96 -33.17
CA ILE A 683 50.82 -5.10 -32.93
C ILE A 683 51.57 -6.17 -32.15
N ASP A 684 51.20 -6.32 -30.87
CA ASP A 684 51.77 -7.32 -29.98
C ASP A 684 51.68 -8.75 -30.55
N ARG A 685 52.78 -9.48 -30.43
CA ARG A 685 52.87 -10.90 -30.80
C ARG A 685 52.63 -11.77 -29.57
N LEU A 686 51.47 -12.41 -29.52
CA LEU A 686 51.05 -13.16 -28.33
C LEU A 686 51.75 -14.52 -28.21
N LEU A 687 52.16 -14.83 -26.98
CA LEU A 687 52.40 -16.18 -26.49
C LEU A 687 51.32 -16.54 -25.48
N PHE A 688 51.11 -17.83 -25.29
CA PHE A 688 50.09 -18.36 -24.39
C PHE A 688 50.70 -19.42 -23.47
N SER A 689 50.04 -19.65 -22.35
CA SER A 689 50.43 -20.63 -21.33
C SER A 689 49.20 -21.35 -20.77
N SER A 690 49.40 -22.46 -20.05
CA SER A 690 48.32 -23.13 -19.32
C SER A 690 47.11 -23.56 -20.20
N SER A 691 45.88 -23.18 -19.80
CA SER A 691 44.56 -23.43 -20.40
C SER A 691 44.22 -22.53 -21.61
N ALA A 692 45.11 -21.62 -21.98
CA ALA A 692 44.93 -20.77 -23.15
C ALA A 692 45.47 -21.41 -24.43
N PHE A 693 44.85 -21.08 -25.57
CA PHE A 693 45.22 -21.56 -26.89
C PHE A 693 45.08 -20.46 -27.94
N PRO A 694 45.94 -20.46 -28.98
CA PRO A 694 45.89 -19.46 -30.03
C PRO A 694 44.69 -19.73 -30.93
N ILE A 695 43.98 -18.68 -31.35
CA ILE A 695 42.81 -18.80 -32.22
C ILE A 695 42.98 -18.13 -33.59
N ILE A 696 43.71 -17.03 -33.68
CA ILE A 696 43.96 -16.33 -34.97
C ILE A 696 45.46 -15.97 -35.09
N ASN A 697 46.01 -16.22 -36.27
CA ASN A 697 47.35 -15.80 -36.67
C ASN A 697 47.31 -14.76 -37.80
N ASN A 698 48.31 -13.89 -37.85
CA ASN A 698 48.71 -13.24 -39.09
C ASN A 698 49.37 -14.29 -40.01
N ASP A 699 49.07 -14.28 -41.31
CA ASP A 699 49.63 -15.27 -42.26
C ASP A 699 51.05 -14.90 -42.71
N ASN A 700 51.38 -13.61 -42.77
CA ASN A 700 52.70 -13.18 -43.21
C ASN A 700 53.12 -11.80 -42.64
N PRO A 701 54.14 -11.74 -41.75
CA PRO A 701 54.83 -12.87 -41.15
C PRO A 701 53.95 -13.64 -40.16
N ILE A 702 54.20 -14.94 -39.99
CA ILE A 702 53.37 -15.80 -39.14
C ILE A 702 53.60 -15.51 -37.65
N TYR A 703 52.55 -15.03 -36.96
CA TYR A 703 52.51 -14.90 -35.50
C TYR A 703 51.05 -14.84 -35.00
N THR A 704 50.85 -15.15 -33.72
CA THR A 704 49.53 -15.14 -33.08
C THR A 704 49.12 -13.73 -32.68
N VAL A 705 47.90 -13.35 -33.05
CA VAL A 705 47.27 -12.07 -32.71
C VAL A 705 46.06 -12.22 -31.79
N MET A 706 45.50 -13.43 -31.66
CA MET A 706 44.44 -13.70 -30.70
C MET A 706 44.63 -15.02 -29.97
N VAL A 707 44.29 -15.02 -28.69
CA VAL A 707 44.35 -16.16 -27.78
C VAL A 707 43.04 -16.26 -27.01
N ALA A 708 42.48 -17.46 -26.94
CA ALA A 708 41.35 -17.76 -26.07
C ALA A 708 41.82 -18.52 -24.83
N ASN A 709 41.18 -18.30 -23.69
CA ASN A 709 41.36 -19.07 -22.47
C ASN A 709 40.03 -19.67 -22.04
N ASP A 710 39.95 -20.99 -22.10
CA ASP A 710 38.79 -21.78 -21.66
C ASP A 710 39.08 -22.28 -20.24
N ASN A 711 38.72 -21.47 -19.25
CA ASN A 711 38.75 -21.89 -17.86
C ASN A 711 37.37 -22.45 -17.48
N ASP A 712 37.33 -23.44 -16.59
CA ASP A 712 36.06 -24.05 -16.18
C ASP A 712 35.12 -23.03 -15.50
N ASP A 713 35.69 -21.99 -14.88
CA ASP A 713 34.95 -20.97 -14.14
C ASP A 713 34.62 -19.72 -14.98
N TYR A 714 35.54 -19.26 -15.83
CA TYR A 714 35.42 -18.03 -16.63
C TYR A 714 36.02 -18.19 -18.03
N ARG A 715 35.70 -17.30 -18.96
CA ARG A 715 36.28 -17.37 -20.32
C ARG A 715 36.75 -16.03 -20.83
N THR A 716 37.90 -16.03 -21.49
CA THR A 716 38.46 -14.79 -22.03
C THR A 716 39.02 -14.94 -23.43
N ILE A 717 38.95 -13.88 -24.22
CA ILE A 717 39.62 -13.78 -25.52
C ILE A 717 40.48 -12.53 -25.53
N ALA A 718 41.80 -12.70 -25.68
CA ALA A 718 42.76 -11.62 -25.89
C ALA A 718 42.92 -11.37 -27.38
N SER A 719 42.89 -10.11 -27.79
CA SER A 719 43.13 -9.66 -29.17
C SER A 719 44.12 -8.51 -29.22
N THR A 720 45.06 -8.57 -30.16
CA THR A 720 45.99 -7.48 -30.49
C THR A 720 45.61 -6.74 -31.78
N VAL A 721 44.49 -7.11 -32.40
CA VAL A 721 43.96 -6.49 -33.62
C VAL A 721 42.52 -6.04 -33.41
N GLU A 722 42.10 -5.02 -34.15
CA GLU A 722 40.73 -4.50 -34.04
C GLU A 722 39.71 -5.44 -34.69
N TYR A 723 38.64 -5.80 -33.97
CA TYR A 723 37.49 -6.48 -34.55
C TYR A 723 36.87 -5.66 -35.70
N GLY A 724 36.80 -4.34 -35.54
CA GLY A 724 36.36 -3.42 -36.60
C GLY A 724 37.27 -3.39 -37.83
N GLY A 725 38.50 -3.90 -37.71
CA GLY A 725 39.48 -3.98 -38.79
C GLY A 725 39.31 -5.16 -39.75
N PHE A 726 38.36 -6.07 -39.50
CA PHE A 726 38.10 -7.20 -40.41
C PHE A 726 37.36 -6.72 -41.66
N GLU A 727 38.00 -6.83 -42.84
CA GLU A 727 37.43 -6.32 -44.09
C GLU A 727 36.13 -7.05 -44.52
N ASN A 728 36.06 -8.37 -44.33
CA ASN A 728 34.90 -9.17 -44.73
C ASN A 728 33.84 -9.21 -43.62
N ILE A 729 32.72 -8.51 -43.83
CA ILE A 729 31.61 -8.43 -42.87
C ILE A 729 30.98 -9.79 -42.55
N PHE A 730 30.92 -10.72 -43.50
CA PHE A 730 30.38 -12.06 -43.25
C PHE A 730 31.34 -12.87 -42.38
N ALA A 731 32.65 -12.86 -42.68
CA ALA A 731 33.65 -13.52 -41.84
C ALA A 731 33.66 -12.93 -40.42
N ARG A 732 33.55 -11.60 -40.30
CA ARG A 732 33.50 -10.88 -39.02
C ARG A 732 32.30 -11.29 -38.17
N ARG A 733 31.08 -11.23 -38.73
CA ARG A 733 29.85 -11.62 -38.03
C ARG A 733 29.83 -13.09 -37.65
N ALA A 734 30.27 -13.94 -38.57
CA ALA A 734 30.33 -15.36 -38.30
C ALA A 734 31.34 -15.63 -37.18
N PHE A 735 32.51 -14.97 -37.17
CA PHE A 735 33.47 -15.02 -36.07
C PHE A 735 32.85 -14.61 -34.72
N LEU A 736 32.06 -13.53 -34.67
CA LEU A 736 31.34 -13.12 -33.46
C LEU A 736 30.40 -14.23 -32.97
N GLU A 737 29.62 -14.89 -33.83
CA GLU A 737 28.77 -16.02 -33.41
C GLU A 737 29.60 -17.13 -32.77
N THR A 738 30.80 -17.43 -33.30
CA THR A 738 31.72 -18.42 -32.72
C THR A 738 32.25 -18.00 -31.36
N MET A 739 32.54 -16.71 -31.17
CA MET A 739 32.98 -16.17 -29.89
C MET A 739 31.86 -16.26 -28.85
N LEU A 740 30.63 -15.93 -29.24
CA LEU A 740 29.46 -16.05 -28.37
C LEU A 740 29.22 -17.52 -27.98
N TYR A 741 29.32 -18.44 -28.94
CA TYR A 741 29.25 -19.88 -28.66
C TYR A 741 30.33 -20.31 -27.68
N PHE A 742 31.58 -19.87 -27.88
CA PHE A 742 32.69 -20.15 -26.97
C PHE A 742 32.41 -19.61 -25.56
N PHE A 743 31.95 -18.37 -25.43
CA PHE A 743 31.63 -17.80 -24.13
C PHE A 743 30.53 -18.59 -23.40
N GLU A 744 29.54 -19.11 -24.12
CA GLU A 744 28.46 -19.91 -23.54
C GLU A 744 28.89 -21.36 -23.22
N ASN A 745 29.49 -22.05 -24.18
CA ASN A 745 29.67 -23.50 -24.14
C ASN A 745 31.11 -23.96 -23.89
N GLY A 746 32.10 -23.10 -24.15
CA GLY A 746 33.52 -23.48 -24.18
C GLY A 746 33.86 -24.31 -25.42
N GLY A 747 35.14 -24.68 -25.53
CA GLY A 747 35.66 -25.49 -26.63
C GLY A 747 35.49 -24.86 -28.01
N HIS A 748 35.28 -25.70 -29.03
CA HIS A 748 34.94 -25.28 -30.37
C HIS A 748 33.69 -26.01 -30.86
N PRO A 749 32.86 -25.39 -31.71
CA PRO A 749 31.84 -26.09 -32.46
C PRO A 749 32.50 -27.00 -33.51
N ASP A 750 31.90 -28.16 -33.79
CA ASP A 750 32.41 -29.16 -34.76
C ASP A 750 32.11 -28.77 -36.22
N TRP A 751 32.14 -27.47 -36.55
CA TRP A 751 31.78 -27.02 -37.90
C TRP A 751 32.77 -27.49 -38.96
N LEU A 752 32.22 -28.09 -40.02
CA LEU A 752 32.98 -28.66 -41.12
C LEU A 752 32.93 -27.70 -42.32
N ILE A 753 34.09 -27.28 -42.83
CA ILE A 753 34.14 -26.53 -44.10
C ILE A 753 33.50 -27.38 -45.20
N GLY A 754 32.50 -26.82 -45.88
CA GLY A 754 31.69 -27.51 -46.87
C GLY A 754 30.35 -28.04 -46.36
N ASP A 755 30.10 -28.07 -45.05
CA ASP A 755 28.79 -28.35 -44.46
C ASP A 755 28.00 -27.03 -44.36
N SER A 756 27.48 -26.58 -45.49
CA SER A 756 26.76 -25.31 -45.61
C SER A 756 25.45 -25.31 -44.83
N ASN A 757 24.85 -26.49 -44.61
CA ASN A 757 23.54 -26.62 -43.98
C ASN A 757 23.60 -26.94 -42.47
N GLN A 758 24.80 -27.17 -41.94
CA GLN A 758 25.10 -27.38 -40.51
C GLN A 758 24.46 -28.64 -39.92
N ASP A 759 24.40 -29.73 -40.68
CA ASP A 759 23.90 -31.03 -40.20
C ASP A 759 24.99 -32.04 -39.83
N ASP A 760 26.24 -31.56 -39.74
CA ASP A 760 27.46 -32.31 -39.47
C ASP A 760 27.82 -33.34 -40.59
N VAL A 761 27.19 -33.23 -41.77
CA VAL A 761 27.40 -34.15 -42.90
C VAL A 761 27.64 -33.40 -44.20
N ILE A 762 28.89 -33.43 -44.68
CA ILE A 762 29.22 -32.90 -46.02
C ILE A 762 28.66 -33.83 -47.11
N ASP A 763 27.59 -33.42 -47.78
CA ASP A 763 26.95 -34.19 -48.86
C ASP A 763 26.36 -33.35 -50.01
N ILE A 764 25.51 -33.97 -50.83
CA ILE A 764 24.91 -33.35 -52.01
C ILE A 764 23.96 -32.19 -51.65
N LEU A 765 23.42 -32.15 -50.44
CA LEU A 765 22.55 -31.08 -49.95
C LEU A 765 23.32 -29.77 -49.79
N ASP A 766 24.58 -29.83 -49.34
CA ASP A 766 25.45 -28.67 -49.27
C ASP A 766 25.76 -28.11 -50.66
N ILE A 767 26.00 -28.99 -51.63
CA ILE A 767 26.19 -28.57 -53.03
C ILE A 767 24.96 -27.82 -53.55
N ILE A 768 23.74 -28.31 -53.25
CA ILE A 768 22.50 -27.66 -53.66
C ILE A 768 22.41 -26.26 -53.02
N LEU A 769 22.73 -26.17 -51.74
CA LEU A 769 22.66 -24.93 -50.98
C LEU A 769 23.67 -23.88 -51.49
N ILE A 770 24.92 -24.29 -51.74
CA ILE A 770 25.94 -23.43 -52.37
C ILE A 770 25.49 -22.98 -53.76
N VAL A 771 24.91 -23.87 -54.58
CA VAL A 771 24.38 -23.49 -55.90
C VAL A 771 23.26 -22.45 -55.78
N ASP A 772 22.38 -22.58 -54.78
CA ASP A 772 21.33 -21.59 -54.53
C ASP A 772 21.92 -20.24 -54.09
N TYR A 773 23.01 -20.22 -53.31
CA TYR A 773 23.75 -18.99 -52.98
C TYR A 773 24.38 -18.35 -54.22
N VAL A 774 25.07 -19.14 -55.07
CA VAL A 774 25.69 -18.67 -56.32
C VAL A 774 24.65 -18.10 -57.28
N LEU A 775 23.48 -18.72 -57.34
CA LEU A 775 22.35 -18.26 -58.16
C LEU A 775 21.57 -17.12 -57.50
N THR A 776 21.94 -16.70 -56.29
CA THR A 776 21.27 -15.66 -55.49
C THR A 776 19.79 -15.95 -55.23
N ILE A 777 19.44 -17.23 -55.17
CA ILE A 777 18.09 -17.72 -54.85
C ILE A 777 17.85 -17.55 -53.34
N ILE A 778 18.88 -17.83 -52.54
CA ILE A 778 18.93 -17.65 -51.09
C ILE A 778 20.16 -16.81 -50.77
N ILE A 779 20.09 -15.99 -49.72
CA ILE A 779 21.25 -15.26 -49.20
C ILE A 779 21.74 -16.05 -47.98
N PRO A 780 23.01 -16.47 -47.94
CA PRO A 780 23.54 -17.21 -46.80
C PRO A 780 23.59 -16.34 -45.54
N GLU A 781 23.28 -16.94 -44.39
CA GLU A 781 23.66 -16.34 -43.10
C GLU A 781 25.19 -16.33 -42.94
N PRO A 782 25.77 -15.50 -42.06
CA PRO A 782 27.23 -15.37 -41.93
C PRO A 782 27.99 -16.69 -41.76
N ILE A 783 27.51 -17.58 -40.89
CA ILE A 783 28.14 -18.88 -40.69
C ILE A 783 27.96 -19.81 -41.91
N GLU A 784 26.81 -19.79 -42.58
CA GLU A 784 26.59 -20.56 -43.81
C GLU A 784 27.51 -20.06 -44.92
N TYR A 785 27.68 -18.74 -45.04
CA TYR A 785 28.58 -18.14 -46.00
C TYR A 785 30.02 -18.60 -45.76
N TRP A 786 30.43 -18.59 -44.50
CA TRP A 786 31.76 -19.04 -44.09
C TRP A 786 32.00 -20.52 -44.43
N LEU A 787 31.08 -21.41 -44.07
CA LEU A 787 31.21 -22.85 -44.37
C LEU A 787 31.14 -23.16 -45.87
N SER A 788 30.45 -22.31 -46.63
CA SER A 788 30.30 -22.43 -48.09
C SER A 788 31.48 -21.90 -48.90
N ASN A 789 32.35 -21.06 -48.33
CA ASN A 789 33.56 -20.55 -48.98
C ASN A 789 34.69 -21.60 -48.87
N VAL A 790 34.50 -22.73 -49.54
CA VAL A 790 35.35 -23.93 -49.42
C VAL A 790 36.78 -23.66 -49.89
N ASN A 791 36.96 -22.81 -50.90
CA ASN A 791 38.27 -22.48 -51.45
C ASN A 791 38.97 -21.32 -50.71
N LYS A 792 38.26 -20.64 -49.79
CA LYS A 792 38.72 -19.53 -48.96
C LYS A 792 39.21 -18.33 -49.76
N ASP A 793 38.49 -17.94 -50.81
CA ASP A 793 38.80 -16.76 -51.64
C ASP A 793 37.90 -15.54 -51.39
N ASP A 794 36.99 -15.65 -50.40
CA ASP A 794 36.00 -14.65 -50.02
C ASP A 794 34.88 -14.44 -51.07
N GLU A 795 34.69 -15.40 -51.99
CA GLU A 795 33.60 -15.37 -52.96
C GLU A 795 32.93 -16.74 -53.09
N ILE A 796 31.68 -16.87 -52.64
CA ILE A 796 30.89 -18.08 -52.95
C ILE A 796 30.55 -18.10 -54.44
N ASN A 797 31.21 -18.98 -55.18
CA ASN A 797 31.09 -19.08 -56.62
C ASN A 797 31.18 -20.55 -57.10
N LEU A 798 31.23 -20.74 -58.41
CA LEU A 798 31.28 -22.08 -59.01
C LEU A 798 32.53 -22.89 -58.63
N LEU A 799 33.61 -22.24 -58.19
CA LEU A 799 34.81 -22.91 -57.68
C LEU A 799 34.49 -23.62 -56.35
N ASP A 800 33.75 -23.02 -55.42
CA ASP A 800 33.38 -23.68 -54.16
C ASP A 800 32.57 -24.94 -54.39
N VAL A 801 31.63 -24.89 -55.34
CA VAL A 801 30.87 -26.06 -55.79
C VAL A 801 31.80 -27.16 -56.29
N MET A 802 32.84 -26.80 -57.08
CA MET A 802 33.81 -27.78 -57.59
C MET A 802 34.67 -28.38 -56.48
N PHE A 803 35.18 -27.56 -55.56
CA PHE A 803 35.96 -28.02 -54.41
C PHE A 803 35.15 -28.89 -53.46
N LEU A 804 33.88 -28.55 -53.23
CA LEU A 804 32.97 -29.35 -52.41
C LEU A 804 32.66 -30.71 -53.04
N ILE A 805 32.45 -30.77 -54.36
CA ILE A 805 32.31 -32.04 -55.10
C ILE A 805 33.57 -32.89 -54.95
N GLU A 806 34.76 -32.30 -55.06
CA GLU A 806 36.01 -33.02 -54.85
C GLU A 806 36.14 -33.52 -53.40
N LEU A 807 35.66 -32.76 -52.41
CA LEU A 807 35.67 -33.13 -51.01
C LEU A 807 34.74 -34.34 -50.73
N ILE A 808 33.56 -34.37 -51.34
CA ILE A 808 32.57 -35.46 -51.18
C ILE A 808 32.99 -36.74 -51.91
N LEU A 809 33.73 -36.63 -53.02
CA LEU A 809 34.15 -37.77 -53.83
C LEU A 809 35.43 -38.47 -53.32
N ASN A 810 36.20 -37.81 -52.45
CA ASN A 810 37.42 -38.35 -51.83
C ASN A 810 37.13 -38.96 -50.46
#